data_AF-A0A368VZL3-F1
#
_entry.id   AF-A0A368VZL3-F1
#
_cell.length_a   1.000
_cell.length_b   1.000
_cell.length_c   1.000
_cell.angle_alpha   90.00
_cell.angle_beta   90.00
_cell.angle_gamma   90.00
#
_symmetry.space_group_name_H-M   'P 1'
#
loop_
_entity.id
_entity.type
_entity.pdbx_description
1 polymer ?
#
loop_
_entity_poly.entity_id
_entity_poly.type
_entity_poly.pdbx_seq_one_letter_code
_entity_poly.pdbx_strand_id
1 'polypeptide(L)'
;MDRRSLLLSSHKRHARPKRWRRAMVLITSVALALGLSAIPVSAAPGTPGKPGNPGKPGNPGKPGTPGKPKNPGAPKTPVNVLVFHGPAAKQGDPVGQATTAFEELGEENGFTVDESTDPGVFTTENLEQYRGVVFLSAKGVTLNADQKTAFQNYIQGGGGFLGIHDAARAQSGSDWFTGLIGTRPGPSPTNVQKAVVSLVDRQHPANQGLPLTWTRSDQWLNWSPNPVGKVHTVAQVKEKEYKPGEGANGPFHPISWCRDYDGGRSFYTGMGATKASYTEQNFRSHLLGAIQWTTGMVRGDCQATIASNYKIERLTGENKSGQLDQHGEMHGLTIGPNGTVFYIGKAACPSGPVRDWDNPDVGLGCGTIHQWNPETKKVKLLTTLDVFGNRGSGSELVKTEEGLIGITLDPDFADNGWIYIYWMPHESIDRDKRIGKRTVSRLTYDFATESIDTSSRVDLLQWNAQIHSCCHAGGGLDFDDEGNLYIAVGDNNSSRGSSGYSGNNWTKDYKGLSFQDARRTSGNTNNLNGKILRIDPLPIPDGEQPTPGVDSTYEIPEGNLFPESEDPGDKTRPEIYVMGVRNPTRLHINEETGWLHTGWVGPDAFEPSPTWGPAKYDTATVITSAGNQGWPYCMGNSQPYRNRSNTDASVPTNWYDCDDLKNTSPRNTGLVDIPDARDNMIWYSPGGGGPVFPERGDGSGVPTYRQEDATYTEPYVKGGCQAIMPGPVYHRSEVNTDSGVAWPAHWNDKWFIGDQCNPANRVAVSVTSEGVKKQAPPVFAESLRHIIQVGGGDNQLQSWMGAQFGPDGALYMIDYGGGFFSLTDNQKLIRITYEGGPATPAPTASATPAAQNTPMKMAFTGERSGGVSYKWDFGDGATSTKANPTHTYTSGGTYTATLTVTYADGATATTETEVNVECAAPDTRPTVRLRDTDTGVANHQLGGGCTINDLIDDESDWSDHGTFVSYVGELADRLKKDGIISGREKGMLSRAAGRSDIGKKDNTGRTGGTGPR
;
A
#
# COMPACT_ATOMS: atom_id res chain seq x y z
N MET A 1 -68.16 -16.94 -42.17
CA MET A 1 -68.59 -18.18 -41.49
C MET A 1 -67.34 -19.02 -41.29
N ASP A 2 -66.85 -19.39 -40.12
CA ASP A 2 -67.27 -19.18 -38.72
C ASP A 2 -66.07 -19.62 -37.83
N ARG A 3 -65.76 -18.86 -36.74
CA ARG A 3 -64.99 -19.22 -35.50
C ARG A 3 -63.52 -19.70 -35.62
N ARG A 4 -62.55 -19.46 -34.73
CA ARG A 4 -62.26 -18.73 -33.45
C ARG A 4 -60.71 -18.83 -33.35
N SER A 5 -59.91 -17.88 -32.87
CA SER A 5 -59.73 -17.54 -31.46
C SER A 5 -58.76 -16.36 -31.31
N LEU A 6 -59.11 -15.44 -30.40
CA LEU A 6 -58.27 -14.39 -29.85
C LEU A 6 -57.18 -14.96 -28.92
N LEU A 7 -56.03 -14.27 -28.82
CA LEU A 7 -55.63 -13.46 -27.65
C LEU A 7 -54.24 -12.85 -27.87
N LEU A 8 -54.19 -11.52 -27.98
CA LEU A 8 -53.01 -10.71 -27.76
C LEU A 8 -52.78 -10.56 -26.24
N SER A 9 -51.53 -10.66 -25.80
CA SER A 9 -51.06 -10.07 -24.54
C SER A 9 -49.64 -9.54 -24.74
N SER A 10 -49.52 -8.22 -24.61
CA SER A 10 -48.28 -7.45 -24.61
C SER A 10 -47.39 -7.85 -23.42
N HIS A 11 -46.17 -8.34 -23.69
CA HIS A 11 -45.13 -8.38 -22.65
C HIS A 11 -44.44 -7.01 -22.58
N LYS A 12 -44.74 -6.32 -21.48
CA LYS A 12 -44.04 -5.12 -21.04
C LYS A 12 -42.60 -5.50 -20.69
N ARG A 13 -41.64 -4.74 -21.25
CA ARG A 13 -40.26 -4.66 -20.77
C ARG A 13 -40.27 -4.33 -19.27
N HIS A 14 -39.76 -5.22 -18.44
CA HIS A 14 -39.39 -4.88 -17.06
C HIS A 14 -37.97 -4.31 -17.09
N ALA A 15 -37.88 -2.98 -17.13
CA ALA A 15 -36.64 -2.28 -16.82
C ALA A 15 -36.28 -2.56 -15.34
N ARG A 16 -35.08 -3.09 -15.10
CA ARG A 16 -34.47 -3.13 -13.76
C ARG A 16 -34.39 -1.69 -13.21
N PRO A 17 -34.78 -1.41 -11.96
CA PRO A 17 -34.65 -0.07 -11.40
C PRO A 17 -33.18 0.21 -11.10
N LYS A 18 -32.64 1.30 -11.66
CA LYS A 18 -31.35 1.89 -11.24
C LYS A 18 -31.36 2.09 -9.72
N ARG A 19 -30.51 1.34 -9.00
CA ARG A 19 -30.41 1.42 -7.54
C ARG A 19 -29.65 2.68 -7.13
N TRP A 20 -30.36 3.62 -6.51
CA TRP A 20 -29.77 4.71 -5.73
C TRP A 20 -29.25 4.16 -4.40
N ARG A 21 -27.95 4.26 -4.13
CA ARG A 21 -27.42 4.12 -2.76
C ARG A 21 -27.88 5.33 -1.94
N ARG A 22 -28.75 5.12 -0.94
CA ARG A 22 -29.08 6.12 0.07
C ARG A 22 -28.00 6.12 1.15
N ALA A 23 -27.33 7.27 1.28
CA ALA A 23 -26.67 7.66 2.51
C ALA A 23 -27.70 7.78 3.64
N MET A 24 -27.43 7.14 4.78
CA MET A 24 -28.21 7.30 6.00
C MET A 24 -27.67 8.51 6.77
N VAL A 25 -28.39 9.64 6.70
CA VAL A 25 -28.30 10.73 7.66
C VAL A 25 -29.50 10.57 8.61
N LEU A 26 -29.22 10.44 9.91
CA LEU A 26 -30.21 10.46 10.98
C LEU A 26 -30.75 11.90 11.17
N ILE A 27 -32.02 12.14 10.86
CA ILE A 27 -32.80 13.24 11.45
C ILE A 27 -34.21 12.74 11.77
N THR A 28 -34.54 12.64 13.04
CA THR A 28 -35.90 12.51 13.57
C THR A 28 -36.60 13.88 13.49
N SER A 29 -37.79 13.89 12.87
CA SER A 29 -38.68 15.06 12.79
C SER A 29 -39.93 14.81 13.64
N VAL A 30 -40.39 15.80 14.42
CA VAL A 30 -41.79 15.87 14.88
C VAL A 30 -42.31 17.32 14.84
N ALA A 31 -43.43 17.46 14.11
CA ALA A 31 -44.58 18.37 14.25
C ALA A 31 -44.56 19.83 13.70
N LEU A 32 -45.38 19.97 12.64
CA LEU A 32 -46.17 21.10 12.10
C LEU A 32 -46.69 22.17 13.09
N ALA A 33 -46.72 23.44 12.64
CA ALA A 33 -47.95 24.25 12.49
C ALA A 33 -47.70 25.58 11.73
N LEU A 34 -48.73 26.02 10.97
CA LEU A 34 -48.82 27.13 10.01
C LEU A 34 -48.86 28.55 10.60
N GLY A 35 -48.50 29.56 9.78
CA GLY A 35 -48.97 30.95 9.93
C GLY A 35 -48.33 31.98 8.97
N LEU A 36 -49.04 32.38 7.92
CA LEU A 36 -48.74 33.54 7.06
C LEU A 36 -49.07 34.87 7.76
N SER A 37 -48.29 35.94 7.55
CA SER A 37 -48.78 37.29 7.20
C SER A 37 -47.66 38.32 6.95
N ALA A 38 -48.00 39.36 6.18
CA ALA A 38 -47.14 40.28 5.44
C ALA A 38 -46.67 41.57 6.17
N ILE A 39 -45.73 42.25 5.51
CA ILE A 39 -45.07 43.58 5.66
C ILE A 39 -45.98 44.74 6.17
N PRO A 40 -45.46 45.84 6.79
CA PRO A 40 -44.94 46.98 6.00
C PRO A 40 -43.69 47.71 6.56
N VAL A 41 -43.04 48.41 5.63
CA VAL A 41 -41.97 49.42 5.80
C VAL A 41 -42.56 50.76 6.29
N SER A 42 -41.75 51.56 7.01
CA SER A 42 -41.92 53.02 7.06
C SER A 42 -40.55 53.73 7.02
N ALA A 43 -40.53 54.93 6.43
CA ALA A 43 -39.40 55.58 5.80
C ALA A 43 -39.06 56.97 6.38
N ALA A 44 -37.79 57.37 6.14
CA ALA A 44 -37.25 58.73 5.87
C ALA A 44 -37.25 59.76 7.03
N PRO A 45 -36.53 60.92 6.95
CA PRO A 45 -35.74 61.54 5.85
C PRO A 45 -34.31 61.99 6.27
N GLY A 46 -33.38 62.57 5.49
CA GLY A 46 -33.30 63.07 4.12
C GLY A 46 -32.37 64.33 4.04
N THR A 47 -31.37 64.29 3.16
CA THR A 47 -30.74 65.41 2.36
C THR A 47 -29.76 66.42 3.00
N PRO A 48 -28.96 67.22 2.24
CA PRO A 48 -28.57 67.17 0.79
C PRO A 48 -27.06 67.46 0.48
N GLY A 49 -26.61 67.21 -0.77
CA GLY A 49 -25.50 67.97 -1.38
C GLY A 49 -24.62 67.27 -2.45
N LYS A 50 -25.06 67.29 -3.72
CA LYS A 50 -24.22 67.19 -4.96
C LYS A 50 -23.88 68.63 -5.45
N PRO A 51 -23.04 68.92 -6.48
CA PRO A 51 -22.46 68.05 -7.53
C PRO A 51 -20.98 68.33 -7.93
N GLY A 52 -20.40 67.47 -8.79
CA GLY A 52 -19.25 67.82 -9.65
C GLY A 52 -18.42 66.63 -10.15
N ASN A 53 -18.69 66.17 -11.37
CA ASN A 53 -17.82 65.30 -12.18
C ASN A 53 -17.38 66.17 -13.40
N PRO A 54 -16.19 66.05 -14.03
CA PRO A 54 -15.79 64.80 -14.72
C PRO A 54 -14.27 64.49 -14.77
N GLY A 55 -13.93 63.20 -14.87
CA GLY A 55 -12.60 62.75 -15.32
C GLY A 55 -12.38 61.24 -15.23
N LYS A 56 -12.65 60.50 -16.31
CA LYS A 56 -12.22 59.10 -16.56
C LYS A 56 -10.83 59.10 -17.23
N PRO A 57 -10.05 57.98 -17.31
CA PRO A 57 -10.23 56.67 -16.68
C PRO A 57 -8.94 56.08 -16.02
N GLY A 58 -9.10 55.23 -15.01
CA GLY A 58 -8.07 54.34 -14.47
C GLY A 58 -8.68 52.99 -14.11
N ASN A 59 -8.04 51.91 -14.56
CA ASN A 59 -8.50 50.51 -14.57
C ASN A 59 -8.81 49.95 -13.15
N PRO A 60 -9.95 49.30 -12.87
CA PRO A 60 -10.18 48.64 -11.58
C PRO A 60 -9.62 47.22 -11.57
N GLY A 61 -8.73 46.96 -10.62
CA GLY A 61 -8.24 45.65 -10.24
C GLY A 61 -9.33 44.74 -9.63
N LYS A 62 -9.06 43.44 -9.68
CA LYS A 62 -9.88 42.34 -9.16
C LYS A 62 -10.18 42.47 -7.65
N PRO A 63 -11.37 42.04 -7.17
CA PRO A 63 -11.70 41.96 -5.75
C PRO A 63 -10.89 40.87 -5.03
N GLY A 64 -10.40 41.21 -3.83
CA GLY A 64 -9.67 40.30 -2.94
C GLY A 64 -10.56 39.25 -2.28
N THR A 65 -9.99 38.07 -2.10
CA THR A 65 -10.59 36.90 -1.43
C THR A 65 -10.68 37.12 0.09
N PRO A 66 -11.76 36.70 0.77
CA PRO A 66 -11.91 36.87 2.22
C PRO A 66 -10.88 36.05 3.02
N GLY A 67 -10.27 36.67 4.03
CA GLY A 67 -9.29 36.04 4.92
C GLY A 67 -9.91 34.97 5.84
N LYS A 68 -9.16 33.89 6.05
CA LYS A 68 -9.43 32.82 7.04
C LYS A 68 -9.53 33.42 8.47
N PRO A 69 -10.38 32.89 9.36
CA PRO A 69 -10.45 33.33 10.75
C PRO A 69 -9.13 33.01 11.47
N LYS A 70 -8.55 34.01 12.13
CA LYS A 70 -7.41 33.84 13.06
C LYS A 70 -7.94 33.20 14.35
N ASN A 71 -7.50 31.97 14.63
CA ASN A 71 -7.67 31.37 15.95
C ASN A 71 -6.67 32.03 16.94
N PRO A 72 -7.05 32.42 18.17
CA PRO A 72 -6.13 33.04 19.12
C PRO A 72 -5.07 32.02 19.56
N GLY A 73 -3.79 32.35 19.36
CA GLY A 73 -2.66 31.43 19.48
C GLY A 73 -2.34 31.02 20.92
N ALA A 74 -2.20 29.71 21.14
CA ALA A 74 -1.35 29.16 22.18
C ALA A 74 0.13 29.52 21.90
N PRO A 75 1.00 29.62 22.92
CA PRO A 75 2.43 29.85 22.70
C PRO A 75 3.01 28.71 21.87
N LYS A 76 3.54 29.02 20.67
CA LYS A 76 4.29 28.04 19.87
C LYS A 76 5.56 27.71 20.62
N THR A 77 5.80 26.44 20.93
CA THR A 77 7.11 26.00 21.43
C THR A 77 8.17 26.33 20.38
N PRO A 78 9.24 27.08 20.71
CA PRO A 78 10.27 27.40 19.75
C PRO A 78 10.91 26.12 19.20
N VAL A 79 11.14 26.08 17.89
CA VAL A 79 11.82 24.97 17.19
C VAL A 79 13.17 25.50 16.75
N ASN A 80 14.25 25.00 17.35
CA ASN A 80 15.61 25.35 16.96
C ASN A 80 16.27 24.16 16.26
N VAL A 81 17.07 24.44 15.23
CA VAL A 81 17.81 23.45 14.44
C VAL A 81 19.29 23.79 14.45
N LEU A 82 20.13 22.81 14.78
CA LEU A 82 21.58 22.94 14.65
C LEU A 82 21.99 22.48 13.24
N VAL A 83 22.61 23.36 12.44
CA VAL A 83 23.27 23.00 11.18
C VAL A 83 24.76 22.83 11.44
N PHE A 84 25.23 21.59 11.33
CA PHE A 84 26.62 21.24 11.56
C PHE A 84 27.35 20.84 10.27
N HIS A 85 28.54 21.38 10.08
CA HIS A 85 29.43 21.02 8.97
C HIS A 85 30.90 21.24 9.30
N GLY A 86 31.80 20.66 8.51
CA GLY A 86 33.23 20.96 8.64
C GLY A 86 33.55 22.38 8.13
N PRO A 87 34.78 22.90 8.36
CA PRO A 87 35.16 24.22 7.86
C PRO A 87 34.88 24.34 6.36
N ALA A 88 34.09 25.35 5.95
CA ALA A 88 33.55 25.46 4.59
C ALA A 88 34.64 25.37 3.50
N ALA A 89 35.81 25.97 3.74
CA ALA A 89 36.96 25.92 2.84
C ALA A 89 37.57 24.52 2.60
N LYS A 90 37.22 23.53 3.43
CA LYS A 90 37.70 22.14 3.33
C LYS A 90 36.67 21.17 2.76
N GLN A 91 35.44 21.64 2.51
CA GLN A 91 34.34 20.81 2.03
C GLN A 91 34.29 20.80 0.49
N GLY A 92 33.95 19.64 -0.09
CA GLY A 92 33.64 19.54 -1.52
C GLY A 92 32.22 20.03 -1.82
N ASP A 93 31.32 19.86 -0.86
CA ASP A 93 29.92 20.29 -0.92
C ASP A 93 29.77 21.78 -0.56
N PRO A 94 28.72 22.45 -1.07
CA PRO A 94 28.48 23.88 -0.87
C PRO A 94 27.82 24.18 0.48
N VAL A 95 28.48 23.80 1.59
CA VAL A 95 27.89 23.85 2.93
C VAL A 95 27.39 25.24 3.33
N GLY A 96 28.06 26.32 2.90
CA GLY A 96 27.58 27.69 3.17
C GLY A 96 26.26 28.03 2.48
N GLN A 97 26.07 27.61 1.21
CA GLN A 97 24.78 27.78 0.52
C GLN A 97 23.69 26.91 1.16
N ALA A 98 24.05 25.73 1.66
CA ALA A 98 23.13 24.87 2.37
C ALA A 98 22.65 25.51 3.69
N THR A 99 23.57 26.05 4.49
CA THR A 99 23.23 26.77 5.73
C THR A 99 22.30 27.93 5.45
N THR A 100 22.63 28.82 4.49
CA THR A 100 21.75 29.94 4.11
C THR A 100 20.36 29.48 3.68
N ALA A 101 20.25 28.38 2.93
CA ALA A 101 18.95 27.86 2.55
C ALA A 101 18.13 27.37 3.76
N PHE A 102 18.75 26.78 4.77
CA PHE A 102 18.05 26.40 6.01
C PHE A 102 17.63 27.62 6.84
N GLU A 103 18.47 28.65 6.93
CA GLU A 103 18.13 29.92 7.59
C GLU A 103 16.88 30.54 6.95
N GLU A 104 16.87 30.69 5.62
CA GLU A 104 15.73 31.20 4.86
C GLU A 104 14.47 30.34 5.06
N LEU A 105 14.60 29.01 4.97
CA LEU A 105 13.47 28.10 5.24
C LEU A 105 12.95 28.25 6.67
N GLY A 106 13.83 28.47 7.64
CA GLY A 106 13.49 28.68 9.05
C GLY A 106 12.70 29.97 9.25
N GLU A 107 13.19 31.08 8.71
CA GLU A 107 12.53 32.39 8.75
C GLU A 107 11.11 32.33 8.16
N GLU A 108 10.94 31.60 7.06
CA GLU A 108 9.65 31.44 6.37
C GLU A 108 8.68 30.49 7.08
N ASN A 109 9.18 29.49 7.83
CA ASN A 109 8.36 28.35 8.31
C ASN A 109 8.36 28.15 9.83
N GLY A 110 8.95 29.07 10.58
CA GLY A 110 8.79 29.15 12.05
C GLY A 110 9.70 28.21 12.83
N PHE A 111 10.94 28.03 12.37
CA PHE A 111 12.04 27.43 13.14
C PHE A 111 13.29 28.30 13.01
N THR A 112 14.19 28.27 13.99
CA THR A 112 15.47 28.98 13.93
C THR A 112 16.60 28.01 13.59
N VAL A 113 17.70 28.58 13.09
CA VAL A 113 18.89 27.82 12.68
C VAL A 113 20.12 28.40 13.35
N ASP A 114 20.89 27.53 14.01
CA ASP A 114 22.23 27.86 14.51
C ASP A 114 23.26 27.07 13.70
N GLU A 115 24.23 27.77 13.10
CA GLU A 115 25.36 27.15 12.38
C GLU A 115 26.51 26.85 13.35
N SER A 116 27.14 25.67 13.21
CA SER A 116 28.42 25.41 13.86
C SER A 116 29.37 24.58 12.99
N THR A 117 30.66 24.94 13.07
CA THR A 117 31.77 24.11 12.56
C THR A 117 32.58 23.42 13.66
N ASP A 118 32.29 23.74 14.92
CA ASP A 118 33.02 23.24 16.07
C ASP A 118 32.31 22.00 16.63
N PRO A 119 32.92 20.80 16.63
CA PRO A 119 32.31 19.62 17.22
C PRO A 119 32.08 19.76 18.74
N GLY A 120 32.69 20.74 19.40
CA GLY A 120 32.46 21.10 20.81
C GLY A 120 31.00 21.41 21.16
N VAL A 121 30.14 21.71 20.17
CA VAL A 121 28.70 21.93 20.39
C VAL A 121 27.90 20.66 20.70
N PHE A 122 28.48 19.47 20.49
CA PHE A 122 27.83 18.20 20.82
C PHE A 122 28.04 17.85 22.30
N THR A 123 27.37 18.60 23.18
CA THR A 123 27.22 18.28 24.61
C THR A 123 25.74 18.04 24.93
N THR A 124 25.46 17.31 26.01
CA THR A 124 24.09 17.06 26.45
C THR A 124 23.33 18.37 26.64
N GLU A 125 23.90 19.30 27.40
CA GLU A 125 23.29 20.58 27.74
C GLU A 125 23.02 21.45 26.50
N ASN A 126 23.95 21.43 25.54
CA ASN A 126 23.78 22.24 24.33
C ASN A 126 22.76 21.63 23.37
N LEU A 127 22.67 20.30 23.29
CA LEU A 127 21.73 19.62 22.40
C LEU A 127 20.27 19.71 22.86
N GLU A 128 20.01 19.91 24.15
CA GLU A 128 18.66 20.04 24.73
C GLU A 128 17.82 21.18 24.12
N GLN A 129 18.45 22.23 23.60
CA GLN A 129 17.74 23.35 22.99
C GLN A 129 17.31 23.09 21.54
N TYR A 130 17.78 22.02 20.90
CA TYR A 130 17.51 21.72 19.49
C TYR A 130 16.49 20.58 19.35
N ARG A 131 15.65 20.68 18.33
CA ARG A 131 14.72 19.60 17.94
C ARG A 131 15.22 18.78 16.76
N GLY A 132 16.15 19.34 15.99
CA GLY A 132 16.78 18.70 14.84
C GLY A 132 18.24 19.10 14.71
N VAL A 133 19.06 18.16 14.28
CA VAL A 133 20.44 18.39 13.84
C VAL A 133 20.51 18.10 12.34
N VAL A 134 20.80 19.12 11.55
CA VAL A 134 21.16 18.97 10.14
C VAL A 134 22.66 18.73 10.07
N PHE A 135 23.06 17.64 9.45
CA PHE A 135 24.45 17.29 9.24
C PHE A 135 24.75 17.40 7.75
N LEU A 136 25.67 18.30 7.39
CA LEU A 136 26.17 18.43 6.02
C LEU A 136 27.54 17.74 5.90
N SER A 137 28.31 18.08 4.86
CA SER A 137 29.68 17.59 4.71
C SER A 137 30.58 18.04 5.88
N ALA A 138 31.20 17.07 6.55
CA ALA A 138 32.05 17.28 7.72
C ALA A 138 33.47 16.73 7.52
N LYS A 139 33.99 16.81 6.29
CA LYS A 139 35.33 16.35 5.98
C LYS A 139 36.36 17.05 6.86
N GLY A 140 37.20 16.24 7.51
CA GLY A 140 38.27 16.70 8.40
C GLY A 140 37.80 17.07 9.81
N VAL A 141 36.54 16.81 10.16
CA VAL A 141 36.01 16.99 11.52
C VAL A 141 35.41 15.66 12.00
N THR A 142 35.75 15.25 13.21
CA THR A 142 35.20 14.04 13.83
C THR A 142 34.77 14.30 15.26
N LEU A 143 33.63 13.73 15.66
CA LEU A 143 33.18 13.70 17.04
C LEU A 143 34.07 12.75 17.87
N ASN A 144 34.53 13.22 19.02
CA ASN A 144 35.23 12.39 20.00
C ASN A 144 34.24 11.45 20.73
N ALA A 145 34.72 10.67 21.70
CA ALA A 145 33.87 9.71 22.41
C ALA A 145 32.69 10.39 23.13
N ASP A 146 32.96 11.44 23.90
CA ASP A 146 31.94 12.13 24.71
C ASP A 146 30.90 12.83 23.81
N GLN A 147 31.35 13.46 22.73
CA GLN A 147 30.47 14.11 21.74
C GLN A 147 29.56 13.10 21.03
N LYS A 148 30.08 11.92 20.69
CA LYS A 148 29.26 10.84 20.13
C LYS A 148 28.23 10.36 21.14
N THR A 149 28.61 10.15 22.40
CA THR A 149 27.70 9.75 23.47
C THR A 149 26.59 10.79 23.67
N ALA A 150 26.94 12.09 23.70
CA ALA A 150 25.97 13.17 23.79
C ALA A 150 24.99 13.15 22.61
N PHE A 151 25.49 12.96 21.38
CA PHE A 151 24.63 12.90 20.20
C PHE A 151 23.76 11.63 20.17
N GLN A 152 24.27 10.50 20.63
CA GLN A 152 23.51 9.26 20.81
C GLN A 152 22.36 9.46 21.79
N ASN A 153 22.65 10.01 22.97
CA ASN A 153 21.66 10.31 24.00
C ASN A 153 20.60 11.30 23.47
N TYR A 154 21.00 12.28 22.66
CA TYR A 154 20.07 13.21 22.01
C TYR A 154 19.09 12.48 21.07
N ILE A 155 19.59 11.58 20.20
CA ILE A 155 18.72 10.78 19.32
C ILE A 155 17.81 9.85 20.15
N GLN A 156 18.36 9.15 21.15
CA GLN A 156 17.59 8.34 22.11
C GLN A 156 16.56 9.14 22.88
N GLY A 157 16.82 10.43 23.07
CA GLY A 157 15.93 11.43 23.62
C GLY A 157 14.81 11.87 22.68
N GLY A 158 14.65 11.29 21.48
CA GLY A 158 13.66 11.70 20.48
C GLY A 158 14.15 12.80 19.53
N GLY A 159 15.44 13.12 19.57
CA GLY A 159 16.07 14.10 18.69
C GLY A 159 15.97 13.73 17.22
N GLY A 160 15.91 14.76 16.37
CA GLY A 160 15.92 14.60 14.92
C GLY A 160 17.32 14.69 14.30
N PHE A 161 17.58 13.88 13.27
CA PHE A 161 18.73 13.97 12.38
C PHE A 161 18.27 14.14 10.91
N LEU A 162 18.89 15.10 10.21
CA LEU A 162 18.79 15.25 8.75
C LEU A 162 20.20 15.24 8.14
N GLY A 163 20.57 14.16 7.47
CA GLY A 163 21.83 14.07 6.74
C GLY A 163 21.69 14.44 5.27
N ILE A 164 22.64 15.23 4.75
CA ILE A 164 22.63 15.68 3.35
C ILE A 164 23.94 15.30 2.66
N HIS A 165 23.83 14.62 1.52
CA HIS A 165 24.93 14.25 0.61
C HIS A 165 26.16 13.71 1.35
N ASP A 166 27.30 14.41 1.38
CA ASP A 166 28.54 13.90 2.00
C ASP A 166 28.48 13.74 3.52
N ALA A 167 27.39 14.14 4.19
CA ALA A 167 27.11 13.72 5.56
C ALA A 167 27.20 12.19 5.74
N ALA A 168 26.92 11.42 4.68
CA ALA A 168 27.07 9.97 4.69
C ALA A 168 28.52 9.48 4.90
N ARG A 169 29.52 10.36 4.74
CA ARG A 169 30.95 10.07 4.97
C ARG A 169 31.42 10.47 6.36
N ALA A 170 30.61 11.19 7.13
CA ALA A 170 30.94 11.55 8.51
C ALA A 170 30.95 10.32 9.42
N GLN A 171 31.87 10.29 10.40
CA GLN A 171 31.97 9.20 11.39
C GLN A 171 32.02 7.80 10.76
N SER A 172 32.79 7.60 9.68
CA SER A 172 32.79 6.35 8.90
C SER A 172 33.16 5.10 9.69
N GLY A 173 33.92 5.24 10.79
CA GLY A 173 34.27 4.16 11.71
C GLY A 173 33.23 3.87 12.81
N SER A 174 32.06 4.52 12.81
CA SER A 174 31.00 4.31 13.79
C SER A 174 29.84 3.51 13.19
N ASP A 175 29.60 2.31 13.71
CA ASP A 175 28.46 1.47 13.32
C ASP A 175 27.13 2.12 13.68
N TRP A 176 27.06 2.77 14.86
CA TRP A 176 25.89 3.52 15.26
C TRP A 176 25.58 4.66 14.29
N PHE A 177 26.58 5.45 13.89
CA PHE A 177 26.37 6.53 12.91
C PHE A 177 26.06 5.98 11.50
N THR A 178 26.60 4.82 11.14
CA THR A 178 26.21 4.10 9.93
C THR A 178 24.74 3.72 9.98
N GLY A 179 24.26 3.25 11.13
CA GLY A 179 22.85 3.09 11.41
C GLY A 179 22.11 4.41 11.30
N LEU A 180 22.56 5.49 11.93
CA LEU A 180 21.85 6.77 11.85
C LEU A 180 21.61 7.22 10.40
N ILE A 181 22.60 7.07 9.51
CA ILE A 181 22.42 7.33 8.07
C ILE A 181 21.58 6.25 7.38
N GLY A 182 21.72 4.99 7.78
CA GLY A 182 21.06 3.82 7.19
C GLY A 182 21.97 2.99 6.29
N THR A 183 23.00 3.60 5.69
CA THR A 183 24.02 2.93 4.87
C THR A 183 25.26 3.83 4.68
N ARG A 184 26.24 3.39 3.88
CA ARG A 184 27.43 4.15 3.47
C ARG A 184 27.58 4.23 1.95
N PRO A 185 28.25 5.28 1.45
CA PRO A 185 28.51 5.40 0.02
C PRO A 185 29.46 4.31 -0.47
N GLY A 186 29.11 3.67 -1.59
CA GLY A 186 29.99 2.81 -2.38
C GLY A 186 30.74 3.60 -3.47
N PRO A 187 31.43 2.91 -4.40
CA PRO A 187 32.03 3.53 -5.58
C PRO A 187 30.97 4.33 -6.36
N SER A 188 31.16 5.65 -6.46
CA SER A 188 30.16 6.60 -6.99
C SER A 188 30.78 7.47 -8.09
N PRO A 189 30.00 7.95 -9.06
CA PRO A 189 30.47 8.96 -10.00
C PRO A 189 30.80 10.26 -9.26
N THR A 190 31.83 10.97 -9.75
CA THR A 190 32.29 12.23 -9.16
C THR A 190 31.83 13.46 -9.92
N ASN A 191 31.33 13.28 -11.14
CA ASN A 191 30.82 14.35 -11.98
C ASN A 191 29.33 14.60 -11.71
N VAL A 192 28.94 15.88 -11.79
CA VAL A 192 27.53 16.28 -11.79
C VAL A 192 26.85 15.77 -13.05
N GLN A 193 25.72 15.10 -12.89
CA GLN A 193 24.94 14.52 -13.99
C GLN A 193 23.47 14.83 -13.82
N LYS A 194 22.77 15.06 -14.93
CA LYS A 194 21.32 15.21 -14.94
C LYS A 194 20.68 13.83 -14.87
N ALA A 195 19.70 13.65 -13.97
CA ALA A 195 18.92 12.41 -13.86
C ALA A 195 17.48 12.71 -13.43
N VAL A 196 16.61 11.73 -13.56
CA VAL A 196 15.22 11.78 -13.10
C VAL A 196 15.12 11.21 -11.69
N VAL A 197 14.58 11.98 -10.76
CA VAL A 197 14.20 11.52 -9.41
C VAL A 197 12.72 11.17 -9.40
N SER A 198 12.39 9.99 -8.88
CA SER A 198 11.04 9.48 -8.67
C SER A 198 10.66 9.66 -7.21
N LEU A 199 9.55 10.34 -6.93
CA LEU A 199 9.05 10.56 -5.56
C LEU A 199 8.06 9.45 -5.22
N VAL A 200 8.60 8.37 -4.67
CA VAL A 200 7.89 7.09 -4.53
C VAL A 200 6.96 7.02 -3.32
N ASP A 201 7.23 7.82 -2.28
CA ASP A 201 6.26 8.09 -1.22
C ASP A 201 5.54 9.42 -1.51
N ARG A 202 4.24 9.35 -1.77
CA ARG A 202 3.40 10.52 -2.06
C ARG A 202 2.78 11.15 -0.81
N GLN A 203 2.83 10.45 0.32
CA GLN A 203 2.22 10.85 1.59
C GLN A 203 3.25 11.52 2.53
N HIS A 204 4.55 11.20 2.40
CA HIS A 204 5.56 11.84 3.24
C HIS A 204 5.61 13.38 3.03
N PRO A 205 5.70 14.19 4.10
CA PRO A 205 5.78 15.65 4.02
C PRO A 205 6.88 16.18 3.07
N ALA A 206 8.03 15.51 3.02
CA ALA A 206 9.13 15.84 2.09
C ALA A 206 8.73 15.81 0.60
N ASN A 207 7.66 15.14 0.21
CA ASN A 207 7.19 15.08 -1.17
C ASN A 207 5.87 15.84 -1.39
N GLN A 208 5.36 16.51 -0.37
CA GLN A 208 4.09 17.24 -0.44
C GLN A 208 4.17 18.36 -1.50
N GLY A 209 3.19 18.37 -2.41
CA GLY A 209 3.10 19.37 -3.48
C GLY A 209 4.11 19.21 -4.62
N LEU A 210 5.03 18.25 -4.56
CA LEU A 210 6.01 17.99 -5.61
C LEU A 210 5.43 17.11 -6.73
N PRO A 211 5.94 17.20 -7.98
CA PRO A 211 5.54 16.31 -9.07
C PRO A 211 5.90 14.84 -8.79
N LEU A 212 5.32 13.89 -9.53
CA LEU A 212 5.65 12.46 -9.40
C LEU A 212 7.14 12.17 -9.71
N THR A 213 7.67 12.88 -10.68
CA THR A 213 9.08 12.83 -11.07
C THR A 213 9.62 14.23 -11.28
N TRP A 214 10.91 14.38 -11.08
CA TRP A 214 11.61 15.65 -11.19
C TRP A 214 13.01 15.43 -11.75
N THR A 215 13.28 16.04 -12.89
CA THR A 215 14.60 15.95 -13.53
C THR A 215 15.50 17.05 -13.00
N ARG A 216 16.66 16.67 -12.47
CA ARG A 216 17.63 17.61 -11.89
C ARG A 216 19.07 17.17 -12.07
N SER A 217 20.02 18.05 -11.78
CA SER A 217 21.44 17.76 -11.83
C SER A 217 22.03 17.69 -10.44
N ASP A 218 22.75 16.61 -10.13
CA ASP A 218 23.47 16.45 -8.87
C ASP A 218 24.67 15.52 -9.05
N GLN A 219 25.46 15.33 -7.99
CA GLN A 219 26.43 14.24 -7.90
C GLN A 219 25.76 13.05 -7.21
N TRP A 220 25.55 11.97 -7.94
CA TRP A 220 24.76 10.83 -7.45
C TRP A 220 25.64 9.85 -6.66
N LEU A 221 25.38 9.71 -5.36
CA LEU A 221 26.02 8.70 -4.54
C LEU A 221 25.40 7.32 -4.78
N ASN A 222 26.23 6.30 -4.91
CA ASN A 222 25.82 4.91 -4.84
C ASN A 222 25.97 4.37 -3.41
N TRP A 223 25.23 3.33 -3.07
CA TRP A 223 25.18 2.77 -1.71
C TRP A 223 25.75 1.35 -1.63
N SER A 224 26.53 1.08 -0.58
CA SER A 224 27.04 -0.26 -0.29
C SER A 224 27.00 -0.53 1.23
N PRO A 225 26.07 -1.38 1.71
CA PRO A 225 25.02 -2.08 0.96
C PRO A 225 23.88 -1.14 0.50
N ASN A 226 23.09 -1.55 -0.49
CA ASN A 226 21.84 -0.85 -0.84
C ASN A 226 20.86 -0.93 0.36
N PRO A 227 20.31 0.19 0.86
CA PRO A 227 19.47 0.20 2.06
C PRO A 227 18.00 -0.20 1.84
N VAL A 228 17.56 -0.43 0.59
CA VAL A 228 16.16 -0.85 0.29
C VAL A 228 15.75 -2.04 1.17
N GLY A 229 14.54 -1.97 1.74
CA GLY A 229 14.02 -2.96 2.68
C GLY A 229 14.44 -2.75 4.14
N LYS A 230 15.44 -1.89 4.43
CA LYS A 230 15.90 -1.54 5.79
C LYS A 230 15.63 -0.08 6.19
N VAL A 231 15.21 0.73 5.23
CA VAL A 231 14.83 2.13 5.39
C VAL A 231 13.51 2.36 4.66
N HIS A 232 12.80 3.41 5.04
CA HIS A 232 11.64 3.85 4.28
C HIS A 232 12.06 4.75 3.11
N THR A 233 11.99 4.22 1.89
CA THR A 233 12.42 4.95 0.68
C THR A 233 11.38 6.02 0.32
N VAL A 234 11.80 7.28 0.35
CA VAL A 234 10.96 8.45 0.03
C VAL A 234 11.15 8.87 -1.43
N ALA A 235 12.36 8.74 -1.96
CA ALA A 235 12.67 9.05 -3.36
C ALA A 235 13.73 8.11 -3.94
N GLN A 236 13.71 7.91 -5.26
CA GLN A 236 14.67 7.10 -6.00
C GLN A 236 15.25 7.86 -7.21
N VAL A 237 16.51 7.64 -7.57
CA VAL A 237 17.09 8.19 -8.81
C VAL A 237 17.11 7.13 -9.91
N LYS A 238 16.71 7.49 -11.14
CA LYS A 238 16.69 6.57 -12.28
C LYS A 238 18.07 6.43 -12.90
N GLU A 239 18.76 5.33 -12.61
CA GLU A 239 20.13 5.07 -13.12
C GLU A 239 20.27 5.00 -14.63
N LYS A 240 19.19 4.68 -15.37
CA LYS A 240 19.23 4.67 -16.83
C LYS A 240 19.45 6.06 -17.47
N GLU A 241 19.20 7.12 -16.71
CA GLU A 241 19.28 8.51 -17.20
C GLU A 241 20.67 9.13 -17.01
N TYR A 242 21.60 8.42 -16.36
CA TYR A 242 22.98 8.88 -16.13
C TYR A 242 23.98 7.72 -16.15
N LYS A 243 25.26 8.00 -15.91
CA LYS A 243 26.33 6.98 -15.81
C LYS A 243 26.62 6.70 -14.32
N PRO A 244 26.06 5.64 -13.71
CA PRO A 244 26.23 5.35 -12.29
C PRO A 244 27.59 4.76 -11.92
N GLY A 245 28.40 4.31 -12.89
CA GLY A 245 29.69 3.68 -12.60
C GLY A 245 29.58 2.30 -11.93
N GLU A 246 30.68 1.80 -11.39
CA GLU A 246 30.80 0.40 -10.91
C GLU A 246 29.94 0.06 -9.68
N GLY A 247 29.54 1.06 -8.88
CA GLY A 247 28.74 0.86 -7.67
C GLY A 247 27.22 0.95 -7.87
N ALA A 248 26.74 0.95 -9.11
CA ALA A 248 25.33 1.08 -9.47
C ALA A 248 24.38 0.24 -8.59
N ASN A 249 23.34 0.86 -8.04
CA ASN A 249 22.32 0.21 -7.22
C ASN A 249 21.18 -0.41 -8.03
N GLY A 250 21.11 -0.14 -9.34
CA GLY A 250 20.13 -0.69 -10.26
C GLY A 250 18.80 0.09 -10.28
N PRO A 251 17.69 -0.56 -10.69
CA PRO A 251 16.41 0.11 -10.92
C PRO A 251 15.76 0.67 -9.64
N PHE A 252 16.18 0.20 -8.47
CA PHE A 252 15.66 0.61 -7.16
C PHE A 252 16.74 1.35 -6.37
N HIS A 253 17.29 2.43 -6.93
CA HIS A 253 18.32 3.25 -6.30
C HIS A 253 17.65 4.27 -5.36
N PRO A 254 17.67 4.08 -4.02
CA PRO A 254 17.09 5.05 -3.09
C PRO A 254 17.98 6.30 -3.01
N ILE A 255 17.41 7.50 -3.12
CA ILE A 255 18.16 8.76 -3.01
C ILE A 255 17.69 9.63 -1.85
N SER A 256 16.48 9.43 -1.33
CA SER A 256 16.05 9.96 -0.04
C SER A 256 15.29 8.88 0.72
N TRP A 257 15.50 8.82 2.03
CA TRP A 257 14.80 7.89 2.91
C TRP A 257 14.68 8.43 4.33
N CYS A 258 13.77 7.84 5.09
CA CYS A 258 13.64 8.09 6.51
C CYS A 258 13.46 6.80 7.30
N ARG A 259 13.61 6.91 8.63
CA ARG A 259 13.25 5.88 9.61
C ARG A 259 13.25 6.43 11.02
N ASP A 260 12.47 5.80 11.89
CA ASP A 260 12.70 5.90 13.32
C ASP A 260 13.97 5.10 13.66
N TYR A 261 14.92 5.70 14.37
CA TYR A 261 16.20 5.08 14.70
C TYR A 261 16.60 5.41 16.13
N ASP A 262 16.82 4.37 16.93
CA ASP A 262 17.32 4.46 18.30
C ASP A 262 16.55 5.48 19.15
N GLY A 263 15.21 5.45 19.07
CA GLY A 263 14.32 6.36 19.81
C GLY A 263 14.06 7.73 19.14
N GLY A 264 14.85 8.11 18.14
CA GLY A 264 14.72 9.38 17.42
C GLY A 264 14.32 9.23 15.96
N ARG A 265 14.39 10.34 15.23
CA ARG A 265 14.01 10.41 13.80
C ARG A 265 15.25 10.62 12.94
N SER A 266 15.41 9.82 11.89
CA SER A 266 16.47 9.99 10.90
C SER A 266 15.88 10.16 9.51
N PHE A 267 16.23 11.28 8.87
CA PHE A 267 16.04 11.48 7.44
C PHE A 267 17.40 11.65 6.78
N TYR A 268 17.56 11.06 5.60
CA TYR A 268 18.75 11.24 4.78
C TYR A 268 18.38 11.49 3.33
N THR A 269 19.09 12.42 2.69
CA THR A 269 19.08 12.57 1.23
C THR A 269 20.49 12.56 0.67
N GLY A 270 20.71 11.76 -0.37
CA GLY A 270 21.93 11.72 -1.16
C GLY A 270 21.99 12.81 -2.23
N MET A 271 21.12 13.81 -2.16
CA MET A 271 21.12 15.00 -3.03
C MET A 271 21.71 16.21 -2.29
N GLY A 272 22.10 17.25 -3.03
CA GLY A 272 22.59 18.51 -2.47
C GLY A 272 24.09 18.75 -2.59
N ALA A 273 24.76 18.09 -3.55
CA ALA A 273 26.20 18.25 -3.79
C ALA A 273 26.56 19.57 -4.48
N THR A 274 25.56 20.29 -5.04
CA THR A 274 25.80 21.45 -5.90
C THR A 274 25.18 22.73 -5.34
N LYS A 275 25.82 23.88 -5.60
CA LYS A 275 25.29 25.20 -5.18
C LYS A 275 23.89 25.46 -5.75
N ALA A 276 23.65 25.02 -6.98
CA ALA A 276 22.37 25.19 -7.67
C ALA A 276 21.23 24.41 -7.00
N SER A 277 21.54 23.31 -6.29
CA SER A 277 20.53 22.56 -5.55
C SER A 277 19.79 23.45 -4.54
N TYR A 278 20.50 24.34 -3.86
CA TYR A 278 19.94 25.17 -2.76
C TYR A 278 19.16 26.40 -3.21
N THR A 279 19.15 26.70 -4.52
CA THR A 279 18.25 27.69 -5.13
C THR A 279 17.10 27.03 -5.91
N GLU A 280 17.12 25.71 -6.06
CA GLU A 280 16.11 24.95 -6.78
C GLU A 280 14.85 24.74 -5.91
N GLN A 281 13.71 25.31 -6.34
CA GLN A 281 12.48 25.34 -5.56
C GLN A 281 12.00 23.95 -5.11
N ASN A 282 12.00 22.96 -6.01
CA ASN A 282 11.59 21.59 -5.68
C ASN A 282 12.49 20.96 -4.61
N PHE A 283 13.80 21.21 -4.65
CA PHE A 283 14.72 20.69 -3.64
C PHE A 283 14.50 21.37 -2.29
N ARG A 284 14.36 22.69 -2.28
CA ARG A 284 14.08 23.45 -1.07
C ARG A 284 12.78 22.98 -0.41
N SER A 285 11.74 22.72 -1.20
CA SER A 285 10.48 22.14 -0.71
C SER A 285 10.68 20.73 -0.16
N HIS A 286 11.53 19.91 -0.79
CA HIS A 286 11.87 18.58 -0.28
C HIS A 286 12.60 18.63 1.06
N LEU A 287 13.60 19.52 1.18
CA LEU A 287 14.33 19.77 2.42
C LEU A 287 13.41 20.33 3.51
N LEU A 288 12.47 21.21 3.16
CA LEU A 288 11.49 21.77 4.10
C LEU A 288 10.64 20.66 4.73
N GLY A 289 10.01 19.82 3.91
CA GLY A 289 9.20 18.72 4.45
C GLY A 289 10.04 17.70 5.23
N ALA A 290 11.29 17.45 4.81
CA ALA A 290 12.22 16.61 5.55
C ALA A 290 12.55 17.20 6.94
N ILE A 291 12.93 18.48 7.04
CA ILE A 291 13.29 19.09 8.32
C ILE A 291 12.07 19.28 9.24
N GLN A 292 10.89 19.57 8.68
CA GLN A 292 9.65 19.63 9.45
C GLN A 292 9.31 18.28 10.08
N TRP A 293 9.50 17.17 9.36
CA TRP A 293 9.32 15.83 9.93
C TRP A 293 10.42 15.50 10.94
N THR A 294 11.69 15.72 10.58
CA THR A 294 12.86 15.44 11.44
C THR A 294 12.77 16.17 12.78
N THR A 295 12.33 17.42 12.80
CA THR A 295 12.11 18.19 14.04
C THR A 295 10.83 17.79 14.78
N GLY A 296 9.95 17.03 14.14
CA GLY A 296 8.65 16.62 14.67
C GLY A 296 7.58 17.68 14.60
N MET A 297 7.74 18.71 13.77
CA MET A 297 6.69 19.70 13.55
C MET A 297 5.49 19.08 12.84
N VAL A 298 5.72 18.13 11.94
CA VAL A 298 4.68 17.36 11.22
C VAL A 298 4.89 15.87 11.41
N ARG A 299 3.87 15.06 11.07
CA ARG A 299 3.95 13.60 11.09
C ARG A 299 4.18 13.04 9.68
N GLY A 300 4.80 11.87 9.60
CA GLY A 300 5.04 11.14 8.36
C GLY A 300 5.28 9.65 8.63
N ASP A 301 4.87 8.79 7.70
CA ASP A 301 5.23 7.37 7.73
C ASP A 301 6.69 7.22 7.33
N CYS A 302 7.47 6.54 8.16
CA CYS A 302 8.87 6.22 7.89
C CYS A 302 9.18 4.74 8.09
N GLN A 303 8.18 3.90 7.83
CA GLN A 303 8.16 2.49 8.17
C GLN A 303 7.63 1.59 7.04
N ALA A 304 6.87 2.14 6.08
CA ALA A 304 6.15 1.36 5.07
C ALA A 304 7.02 0.45 4.18
N THR A 305 8.26 0.82 3.84
CA THR A 305 9.12 -0.03 2.99
C THR A 305 10.18 -0.79 3.78
N ILE A 306 10.07 -0.82 5.11
CA ILE A 306 10.97 -1.58 5.98
C ILE A 306 10.39 -2.99 6.15
N ALA A 307 11.11 -3.99 5.66
CA ALA A 307 10.62 -5.36 5.58
C ALA A 307 10.33 -6.00 6.94
N SER A 308 11.06 -5.61 8.00
CA SER A 308 10.82 -6.13 9.35
C SER A 308 9.48 -5.68 9.97
N ASN A 309 8.78 -4.74 9.33
CA ASN A 309 7.44 -4.30 9.74
C ASN A 309 6.32 -5.12 9.06
N TYR A 310 6.67 -6.19 8.36
CA TYR A 310 5.73 -7.11 7.75
C TYR A 310 5.92 -8.50 8.31
N LYS A 311 4.79 -9.19 8.52
CA LYS A 311 4.77 -10.57 8.96
C LYS A 311 4.07 -11.42 7.92
N ILE A 312 4.70 -12.53 7.55
CA ILE A 312 4.14 -13.54 6.64
C ILE A 312 3.70 -14.75 7.47
N GLU A 313 2.42 -15.09 7.39
CA GLU A 313 1.81 -16.22 8.06
C GLU A 313 1.31 -17.24 7.02
N ARG A 314 1.70 -18.51 7.17
CA ARG A 314 1.09 -19.63 6.44
C ARG A 314 -0.28 -19.95 7.06
N LEU A 315 -1.33 -19.96 6.24
CA LEU A 315 -2.71 -20.18 6.67
C LEU A 315 -3.17 -21.64 6.51
N THR A 316 -2.53 -22.40 5.62
CA THR A 316 -2.85 -23.81 5.35
C THR A 316 -1.85 -24.75 6.02
N GLY A 317 -2.32 -25.85 6.60
CA GLY A 317 -1.45 -26.93 7.05
C GLY A 317 -0.91 -27.79 5.90
N GLU A 318 -0.23 -28.86 6.24
CA GLU A 318 0.07 -29.95 5.31
C GLU A 318 -1.16 -30.85 5.13
N ASN A 319 -1.38 -31.36 3.92
CA ASN A 319 -2.41 -32.37 3.69
C ASN A 319 -2.09 -33.66 4.45
N LYS A 320 -3.13 -34.31 4.97
CA LYS A 320 -3.01 -35.70 5.42
C LYS A 320 -2.69 -36.62 4.23
N SER A 321 -1.98 -37.70 4.50
CA SER A 321 -1.62 -38.69 3.47
C SER A 321 -2.86 -39.16 2.70
N GLY A 322 -2.80 -39.05 1.37
CA GLY A 322 -3.88 -39.42 0.46
C GLY A 322 -5.08 -38.47 0.44
N GLN A 323 -5.02 -37.33 1.13
CA GLN A 323 -6.11 -36.35 1.21
C GLN A 323 -5.71 -35.02 0.58
N LEU A 324 -6.71 -34.16 0.39
CA LEU A 324 -6.58 -32.77 -0.06
C LEU A 324 -7.28 -31.86 0.94
N ASP A 325 -7.15 -32.14 2.24
CA ASP A 325 -7.92 -31.48 3.30
C ASP A 325 -7.45 -30.05 3.60
N GLN A 326 -6.21 -29.70 3.24
CA GLN A 326 -5.64 -28.36 3.40
C GLN A 326 -5.51 -27.63 2.05
N HIS A 327 -5.11 -28.33 0.99
CA HIS A 327 -4.90 -27.71 -0.32
C HIS A 327 -4.87 -28.72 -1.47
N GLY A 328 -5.15 -28.25 -2.69
CA GLY A 328 -4.81 -28.97 -3.92
C GLY A 328 -3.59 -28.39 -4.62
N GLU A 329 -3.52 -28.57 -5.94
CA GLU A 329 -2.57 -27.85 -6.81
C GLU A 329 -2.98 -26.37 -6.90
N MET A 330 -2.58 -25.55 -5.93
CA MET A 330 -3.18 -24.24 -5.73
C MET A 330 -3.14 -23.32 -6.96
N HIS A 331 -4.24 -22.63 -7.26
CA HIS A 331 -4.32 -21.75 -8.44
C HIS A 331 -4.92 -20.38 -8.11
N GLY A 332 -6.26 -20.27 -8.07
CA GLY A 332 -6.99 -19.03 -7.80
C GLY A 332 -7.38 -18.86 -6.33
N LEU A 333 -7.63 -17.62 -5.93
CA LEU A 333 -8.22 -17.26 -4.64
C LEU A 333 -9.23 -16.11 -4.82
N THR A 334 -10.18 -16.01 -3.90
CA THR A 334 -11.09 -14.87 -3.75
C THR A 334 -11.46 -14.71 -2.27
N ILE A 335 -11.92 -13.52 -1.85
CA ILE A 335 -12.16 -13.20 -0.44
C ILE A 335 -13.56 -12.63 -0.27
N GLY A 336 -14.33 -13.23 0.64
CA GLY A 336 -15.68 -12.76 0.97
C GLY A 336 -15.66 -11.49 1.85
N PRO A 337 -16.79 -10.76 1.94
CA PRO A 337 -16.86 -9.51 2.72
C PRO A 337 -16.53 -9.66 4.22
N ASN A 338 -16.71 -10.86 4.78
CA ASN A 338 -16.35 -11.18 6.16
C ASN A 338 -14.88 -11.62 6.34
N GLY A 339 -14.07 -11.59 5.28
CA GLY A 339 -12.68 -12.02 5.27
C GLY A 339 -12.46 -13.53 5.09
N THR A 340 -13.51 -14.34 4.90
CA THR A 340 -13.35 -15.75 4.52
C THR A 340 -12.65 -15.85 3.17
N VAL A 341 -11.55 -16.60 3.13
CA VAL A 341 -10.76 -16.78 1.90
C VAL A 341 -11.17 -18.08 1.23
N PHE A 342 -11.64 -18.01 -0.01
CA PHE A 342 -11.89 -19.17 -0.85
C PHE A 342 -10.72 -19.36 -1.82
N TYR A 343 -10.26 -20.59 -2.00
CA TYR A 343 -9.17 -20.88 -2.94
C TYR A 343 -9.33 -22.25 -3.57
N ILE A 344 -8.70 -22.42 -4.73
CA ILE A 344 -8.89 -23.61 -5.57
C ILE A 344 -7.60 -24.39 -5.79
N GLY A 345 -7.74 -25.72 -5.88
CA GLY A 345 -6.75 -26.61 -6.44
C GLY A 345 -7.10 -27.01 -7.87
N LYS A 346 -6.12 -27.00 -8.77
CA LYS A 346 -6.32 -27.11 -10.21
C LYS A 346 -6.81 -28.48 -10.67
N ALA A 347 -5.98 -29.52 -10.55
CA ALA A 347 -6.35 -30.85 -11.04
C ALA A 347 -5.58 -32.01 -10.40
N ALA A 348 -4.39 -31.80 -9.83
CA ALA A 348 -3.60 -32.91 -9.30
C ALA A 348 -4.34 -33.69 -8.19
N CYS A 349 -4.35 -35.02 -8.33
CA CYS A 349 -4.90 -35.94 -7.33
C CYS A 349 -3.80 -36.72 -6.60
N PRO A 350 -4.04 -37.18 -5.36
CA PRO A 350 -3.14 -38.12 -4.67
C PRO A 350 -2.92 -39.45 -5.42
N SER A 351 -3.84 -39.84 -6.31
CA SER A 351 -3.72 -41.02 -7.18
C SER A 351 -2.63 -40.87 -8.26
N GLY A 352 -2.12 -39.66 -8.50
CA GLY A 352 -1.17 -39.37 -9.56
C GLY A 352 -1.83 -39.19 -10.94
N PRO A 353 -1.03 -38.89 -11.98
CA PRO A 353 -1.55 -38.49 -13.29
C PRO A 353 -2.01 -39.67 -14.16
N VAL A 354 -3.08 -39.46 -14.94
CA VAL A 354 -3.59 -40.41 -15.95
C VAL A 354 -3.31 -39.88 -17.36
N ARG A 355 -2.35 -40.50 -18.05
CA ARG A 355 -1.78 -39.94 -19.30
C ARG A 355 -2.28 -40.56 -20.59
N ASP A 356 -2.65 -41.83 -20.54
CA ASP A 356 -2.96 -42.65 -21.70
C ASP A 356 -4.32 -42.29 -22.27
N TRP A 357 -4.39 -41.93 -23.55
CA TRP A 357 -5.63 -41.55 -24.24
C TRP A 357 -6.60 -42.72 -24.43
N ASP A 358 -6.10 -43.96 -24.40
CA ASP A 358 -6.94 -45.15 -24.49
C ASP A 358 -7.66 -45.43 -23.16
N ASN A 359 -7.15 -44.90 -22.05
CA ASN A 359 -7.81 -44.95 -20.74
C ASN A 359 -9.05 -44.03 -20.72
N PRO A 360 -10.24 -44.52 -20.32
CA PRO A 360 -11.42 -43.66 -20.15
C PRO A 360 -11.21 -42.51 -19.16
N ASP A 361 -10.36 -42.71 -18.15
CA ASP A 361 -10.09 -41.74 -17.09
C ASP A 361 -8.91 -40.82 -17.44
N VAL A 362 -8.53 -40.73 -18.72
CA VAL A 362 -7.43 -39.85 -19.16
C VAL A 362 -7.63 -38.43 -18.64
N GLY A 363 -6.63 -37.92 -17.94
CA GLY A 363 -6.63 -36.60 -17.35
C GLY A 363 -7.63 -36.37 -16.20
N LEU A 364 -8.37 -37.38 -15.74
CA LEU A 364 -9.30 -37.24 -14.61
C LEU A 364 -8.56 -36.75 -13.36
N GLY A 365 -8.99 -35.58 -12.89
CA GLY A 365 -8.34 -34.82 -11.83
C GLY A 365 -9.29 -34.32 -10.76
N CYS A 366 -8.69 -33.80 -9.70
CA CYS A 366 -9.34 -33.37 -8.47
C CYS A 366 -9.30 -31.83 -8.42
N GLY A 367 -10.34 -31.18 -8.93
CA GLY A 367 -10.52 -29.72 -8.82
C GLY A 367 -11.11 -29.37 -7.46
N THR A 368 -10.30 -28.89 -6.53
CA THR A 368 -10.76 -28.66 -5.14
C THR A 368 -11.17 -27.22 -4.90
N ILE A 369 -12.18 -27.01 -4.05
CA ILE A 369 -12.53 -25.70 -3.50
C ILE A 369 -12.40 -25.78 -1.98
N HIS A 370 -11.62 -24.87 -1.42
CA HIS A 370 -11.39 -24.75 0.02
C HIS A 370 -11.86 -23.39 0.52
N GLN A 371 -12.14 -23.33 1.81
CA GLN A 371 -12.23 -22.08 2.56
C GLN A 371 -11.23 -22.05 3.70
N TRP A 372 -10.69 -20.87 4.00
CA TRP A 372 -10.06 -20.54 5.28
C TRP A 372 -10.92 -19.50 6.00
N ASN A 373 -11.35 -19.82 7.22
CA ASN A 373 -12.21 -18.96 8.02
C ASN A 373 -11.35 -18.12 9.00
N PRO A 374 -11.38 -16.78 8.95
CA PRO A 374 -10.55 -15.91 9.78
C PRO A 374 -10.88 -15.97 11.28
N GLU A 375 -12.12 -16.23 11.65
CA GLU A 375 -12.57 -16.31 13.04
C GLU A 375 -12.06 -17.60 13.70
N THR A 376 -12.21 -18.73 13.00
CA THR A 376 -11.81 -20.04 13.54
C THR A 376 -10.36 -20.39 13.26
N LYS A 377 -9.72 -19.69 12.30
CA LYS A 377 -8.38 -19.95 11.76
C LYS A 377 -8.23 -21.37 11.20
N LYS A 378 -9.32 -21.94 10.66
CA LYS A 378 -9.35 -23.31 10.14
C LYS A 378 -9.62 -23.34 8.64
N VAL A 379 -9.01 -24.33 8.00
CA VAL A 379 -9.29 -24.71 6.61
C VAL A 379 -10.38 -25.77 6.57
N LYS A 380 -11.27 -25.68 5.58
CA LYS A 380 -12.25 -26.72 5.22
C LYS A 380 -12.23 -26.95 3.71
N LEU A 381 -12.09 -28.20 3.30
CA LEU A 381 -12.39 -28.63 1.92
C LEU A 381 -13.91 -28.61 1.73
N LEU A 382 -14.40 -27.75 0.84
CA LEU A 382 -15.83 -27.57 0.58
C LEU A 382 -16.34 -28.60 -0.41
N THR A 383 -15.61 -28.84 -1.49
CA THR A 383 -15.95 -29.83 -2.51
C THR A 383 -14.76 -30.18 -3.39
N THR A 384 -14.88 -31.30 -4.12
CA THR A 384 -13.96 -31.72 -5.17
C THR A 384 -14.76 -32.00 -6.44
N LEU A 385 -14.37 -31.39 -7.54
CA LEU A 385 -14.96 -31.54 -8.86
C LEU A 385 -14.11 -32.47 -9.73
N ASP A 386 -14.76 -33.29 -10.55
CA ASP A 386 -14.10 -34.12 -11.55
C ASP A 386 -13.72 -33.26 -12.76
N VAL A 387 -12.43 -32.96 -12.88
CA VAL A 387 -11.91 -32.05 -13.92
C VAL A 387 -10.99 -32.79 -14.88
N PHE A 388 -10.89 -32.31 -16.12
CA PHE A 388 -9.81 -32.71 -17.01
C PHE A 388 -8.57 -31.84 -16.75
N GLY A 389 -7.49 -32.44 -16.27
CA GLY A 389 -6.25 -31.70 -15.99
C GLY A 389 -5.08 -32.50 -15.43
N ASN A 390 -5.34 -33.69 -14.87
CA ASN A 390 -4.36 -34.49 -14.15
C ASN A 390 -3.53 -35.39 -15.07
N ARG A 391 -2.82 -34.79 -16.03
CA ARG A 391 -1.90 -35.51 -16.94
C ARG A 391 -0.42 -35.41 -16.51
N GLY A 392 -0.16 -34.64 -15.46
CA GLY A 392 1.16 -34.45 -14.87
C GLY A 392 2.13 -33.68 -15.77
N SER A 393 3.38 -33.60 -15.33
CA SER A 393 4.46 -32.95 -16.07
C SER A 393 4.93 -33.74 -17.30
N GLY A 394 5.50 -33.04 -18.30
CA GLY A 394 6.04 -33.60 -19.53
C GLY A 394 6.13 -32.60 -20.68
N SER A 395 6.31 -33.12 -21.90
CA SER A 395 6.21 -32.32 -23.13
C SER A 395 4.79 -31.80 -23.34
N GLU A 396 4.59 -30.85 -24.25
CA GLU A 396 3.28 -30.24 -24.50
C GLU A 396 2.20 -31.25 -24.95
N LEU A 397 2.58 -32.39 -25.49
CA LEU A 397 1.64 -33.47 -25.86
C LEU A 397 1.22 -34.36 -24.67
N VAL A 398 1.94 -34.24 -23.54
CA VAL A 398 1.73 -35.00 -22.32
C VAL A 398 1.02 -34.16 -21.27
N LYS A 399 1.56 -32.98 -20.94
CA LYS A 399 1.01 -32.10 -19.90
C LYS A 399 -0.26 -31.39 -20.37
N THR A 400 -1.05 -30.86 -19.43
CA THR A 400 -2.16 -29.95 -19.71
C THR A 400 -2.30 -28.92 -18.58
N GLU A 401 -2.65 -27.69 -18.94
CA GLU A 401 -2.93 -26.61 -17.99
C GLU A 401 -4.39 -26.54 -17.59
N GLU A 402 -5.28 -27.26 -18.27
CA GLU A 402 -6.71 -27.35 -17.92
C GLU A 402 -6.93 -27.93 -16.51
N GLY A 403 -8.11 -27.67 -15.95
CA GLY A 403 -8.51 -28.06 -14.60
C GLY A 403 -9.56 -27.08 -14.07
N LEU A 404 -9.64 -26.92 -12.75
CA LEU A 404 -10.32 -25.80 -12.09
C LEU A 404 -9.33 -24.63 -11.96
N ILE A 405 -9.53 -23.55 -12.72
CA ILE A 405 -8.50 -22.52 -12.94
C ILE A 405 -8.93 -21.11 -12.57
N GLY A 406 -10.25 -20.85 -12.42
CA GLY A 406 -10.78 -19.57 -11.96
C GLY A 406 -11.83 -19.73 -10.88
N ILE A 407 -11.87 -18.76 -9.97
CA ILE A 407 -12.89 -18.59 -8.94
C ILE A 407 -13.11 -17.10 -8.70
N THR A 408 -14.35 -16.67 -8.56
CA THR A 408 -14.73 -15.36 -8.01
C THR A 408 -16.09 -15.45 -7.32
N LEU A 409 -16.42 -14.45 -6.51
CA LEU A 409 -17.70 -14.37 -5.81
C LEU A 409 -18.65 -13.44 -6.57
N ASP A 410 -19.94 -13.71 -6.49
CA ASP A 410 -20.95 -12.77 -6.95
C ASP A 410 -20.85 -11.43 -6.18
N PRO A 411 -21.12 -10.27 -6.79
CA PRO A 411 -21.16 -9.00 -6.07
C PRO A 411 -22.16 -9.00 -4.88
N ASP A 412 -23.24 -9.77 -4.97
CA ASP A 412 -24.23 -9.96 -3.91
C ASP A 412 -23.97 -11.25 -3.08
N PHE A 413 -22.71 -11.74 -3.03
CA PHE A 413 -22.34 -13.01 -2.37
C PHE A 413 -22.86 -13.14 -0.94
N ALA A 414 -22.81 -12.06 -0.15
CA ALA A 414 -23.28 -12.08 1.24
C ALA A 414 -24.78 -12.42 1.37
N ASP A 415 -25.56 -12.21 0.30
CA ASP A 415 -26.99 -12.48 0.25
C ASP A 415 -27.30 -13.81 -0.48
N ASN A 416 -26.60 -14.13 -1.56
CA ASN A 416 -26.94 -15.26 -2.44
C ASN A 416 -26.00 -16.48 -2.32
N GLY A 417 -24.81 -16.33 -1.75
CA GLY A 417 -23.80 -17.39 -1.66
C GLY A 417 -23.24 -17.87 -3.01
N TRP A 418 -23.43 -17.12 -4.10
CA TRP A 418 -23.04 -17.57 -5.43
C TRP A 418 -21.53 -17.43 -5.67
N ILE A 419 -20.92 -18.53 -6.12
CA ILE A 419 -19.50 -18.63 -6.48
C ILE A 419 -19.41 -19.00 -7.96
N TYR A 420 -18.66 -18.22 -8.74
CA TYR A 420 -18.40 -18.49 -10.14
C TYR A 420 -17.06 -19.18 -10.30
N ILE A 421 -17.02 -20.23 -11.11
CA ILE A 421 -15.82 -21.01 -11.39
C ILE A 421 -15.57 -21.12 -12.89
N TYR A 422 -14.29 -21.15 -13.27
CA TYR A 422 -13.86 -21.42 -14.64
C TYR A 422 -13.04 -22.71 -14.65
N TRP A 423 -13.52 -23.69 -15.41
CA TRP A 423 -12.99 -25.04 -15.37
C TRP A 423 -13.28 -25.85 -16.65
N MET A 424 -12.69 -27.04 -16.73
CA MET A 424 -13.01 -28.04 -17.76
C MET A 424 -13.55 -29.31 -17.09
N PRO A 425 -14.87 -29.55 -17.11
CA PRO A 425 -15.46 -30.78 -16.59
C PRO A 425 -14.92 -31.99 -17.32
N HIS A 426 -14.55 -33.05 -16.61
CA HIS A 426 -13.99 -34.26 -17.23
C HIS A 426 -14.99 -34.90 -18.20
N GLU A 427 -16.28 -34.88 -17.86
CA GLU A 427 -17.36 -35.42 -18.70
C GLU A 427 -17.52 -34.70 -20.05
N SER A 428 -16.90 -33.51 -20.20
CA SER A 428 -17.00 -32.72 -21.43
C SER A 428 -16.00 -33.12 -22.52
N ILE A 429 -15.06 -34.02 -22.23
CA ILE A 429 -13.99 -34.34 -23.18
C ILE A 429 -14.44 -35.32 -24.26
N ASP A 430 -14.09 -35.02 -25.50
CA ASP A 430 -14.07 -35.96 -26.62
C ASP A 430 -12.64 -36.51 -26.73
N ARG A 431 -12.41 -37.73 -26.22
CA ARG A 431 -11.10 -38.41 -26.25
C ARG A 431 -10.64 -38.71 -27.67
N ASP A 432 -11.57 -38.96 -28.59
CA ASP A 432 -11.26 -39.30 -29.97
C ASP A 432 -10.72 -38.10 -30.72
N LYS A 433 -11.39 -36.95 -30.61
CA LYS A 433 -10.97 -35.68 -31.23
C LYS A 433 -9.96 -34.91 -30.40
N ARG A 434 -9.79 -35.29 -29.12
CA ARG A 434 -9.00 -34.56 -28.11
C ARG A 434 -9.42 -33.10 -28.05
N ILE A 435 -10.71 -32.90 -27.78
CA ILE A 435 -11.33 -31.59 -27.53
C ILE A 435 -12.05 -31.67 -26.18
N GLY A 436 -12.06 -30.60 -25.40
CA GLY A 436 -12.87 -30.46 -24.18
C GLY A 436 -13.64 -29.14 -24.17
N LYS A 437 -14.66 -29.04 -23.31
CA LYS A 437 -15.38 -27.79 -23.12
C LYS A 437 -14.84 -27.02 -21.93
N ARG A 438 -14.27 -25.86 -22.20
CA ARG A 438 -14.07 -24.83 -21.18
C ARG A 438 -15.43 -24.29 -20.78
N THR A 439 -15.65 -24.19 -19.47
CA THR A 439 -16.96 -23.92 -18.89
C THR A 439 -16.82 -22.89 -17.77
N VAL A 440 -17.64 -21.85 -17.81
CA VAL A 440 -17.91 -21.00 -16.65
C VAL A 440 -19.21 -21.47 -16.04
N SER A 441 -19.17 -21.82 -14.75
CA SER A 441 -20.33 -22.28 -13.99
C SER A 441 -20.50 -21.45 -12.73
N ARG A 442 -21.71 -21.38 -12.20
CA ARG A 442 -22.00 -20.88 -10.86
C ARG A 442 -22.41 -22.04 -9.94
N LEU A 443 -21.95 -21.99 -8.70
CA LEU A 443 -22.27 -22.88 -7.60
C LEU A 443 -22.83 -22.04 -6.44
N THR A 444 -23.56 -22.68 -5.53
CA THR A 444 -24.09 -22.01 -4.33
C THR A 444 -23.40 -22.52 -3.07
N TYR A 445 -22.91 -21.58 -2.28
CA TYR A 445 -22.34 -21.79 -0.95
C TYR A 445 -23.42 -21.62 0.12
N ASP A 446 -23.59 -22.63 0.96
CA ASP A 446 -24.47 -22.58 2.11
C ASP A 446 -23.70 -22.05 3.34
N PHE A 447 -24.04 -20.85 3.78
CA PHE A 447 -23.44 -20.20 4.95
C PHE A 447 -23.70 -20.93 6.27
N ALA A 448 -24.83 -21.63 6.40
CA ALA A 448 -25.22 -22.30 7.64
C ALA A 448 -24.43 -23.60 7.86
N THR A 449 -24.16 -24.33 6.78
CA THR A 449 -23.41 -25.60 6.82
C THR A 449 -21.94 -25.45 6.42
N GLU A 450 -21.56 -24.27 5.91
CA GLU A 450 -20.28 -23.98 5.28
C GLU A 450 -19.92 -25.03 4.22
N SER A 451 -20.83 -25.28 3.26
CA SER A 451 -20.64 -26.32 2.23
C SER A 451 -21.10 -25.86 0.86
N ILE A 452 -20.62 -26.52 -0.19
CA ILE A 452 -21.10 -26.33 -1.56
C ILE A 452 -21.83 -27.60 -2.00
N ASP A 453 -23.11 -27.48 -2.35
CA ASP A 453 -23.85 -28.55 -3.01
C ASP A 453 -23.55 -28.50 -4.51
N THR A 454 -22.89 -29.53 -5.05
CA THR A 454 -22.55 -29.58 -6.47
C THR A 454 -23.76 -29.72 -7.38
N SER A 455 -24.93 -30.11 -6.85
CA SER A 455 -26.17 -30.14 -7.61
C SER A 455 -26.74 -28.73 -7.89
N SER A 456 -26.27 -27.71 -7.16
CA SER A 456 -26.61 -26.30 -7.43
C SER A 456 -25.98 -25.73 -8.70
N ARG A 457 -25.02 -26.46 -9.30
CA ARG A 457 -24.26 -26.04 -10.49
C ARG A 457 -25.18 -25.50 -11.58
N VAL A 458 -24.84 -24.34 -12.14
CA VAL A 458 -25.44 -23.82 -13.38
C VAL A 458 -24.32 -23.47 -14.36
N ASP A 459 -24.34 -24.05 -15.56
CA ASP A 459 -23.36 -23.74 -16.60
C ASP A 459 -23.81 -22.51 -17.39
N LEU A 460 -22.97 -21.47 -17.39
CA LEU A 460 -23.28 -20.18 -17.99
C LEU A 460 -22.76 -20.07 -19.41
N LEU A 461 -21.48 -20.39 -19.62
CA LEU A 461 -20.81 -20.24 -20.90
C LEU A 461 -19.93 -21.46 -21.17
N GLN A 462 -20.03 -22.03 -22.37
CA GLN A 462 -19.25 -23.20 -22.80
C GLN A 462 -18.66 -23.02 -24.19
N TRP A 463 -17.41 -23.42 -24.39
CA TRP A 463 -16.77 -23.45 -25.71
C TRP A 463 -15.68 -24.50 -25.83
N ASN A 464 -15.39 -24.91 -27.06
CA ASN A 464 -14.39 -25.94 -27.33
C ASN A 464 -12.96 -25.40 -27.21
N ALA A 465 -12.10 -26.19 -26.59
CA ALA A 465 -10.65 -26.06 -26.62
C ALA A 465 -10.01 -27.39 -27.07
N GLN A 466 -8.90 -27.31 -27.82
CA GLN A 466 -8.12 -28.51 -28.15
C GLN A 466 -7.37 -28.98 -26.91
N ILE A 467 -7.34 -30.28 -26.64
CA ILE A 467 -6.63 -30.87 -25.48
C ILE A 467 -5.57 -31.89 -25.92
N HIS A 468 -5.20 -31.88 -27.20
CA HIS A 468 -4.14 -32.72 -27.74
C HIS A 468 -2.75 -32.24 -27.30
N SER A 469 -2.55 -30.93 -27.36
CA SER A 469 -1.36 -30.24 -26.88
C SER A 469 -1.77 -29.27 -25.79
N CYS A 470 -0.89 -29.02 -24.82
CA CYS A 470 -0.94 -27.81 -24.02
C CYS A 470 -0.44 -26.62 -24.88
N CYS A 471 -0.50 -25.37 -24.43
CA CYS A 471 -0.64 -24.83 -23.08
C CYS A 471 -1.49 -23.56 -23.17
N HIS A 472 -1.70 -22.86 -22.04
CA HIS A 472 -2.39 -21.56 -21.91
C HIS A 472 -3.89 -21.71 -21.64
N ALA A 473 -4.21 -22.04 -20.39
CA ALA A 473 -5.59 -22.17 -19.93
C ALA A 473 -6.26 -20.81 -19.62
N GLY A 474 -5.48 -19.81 -19.23
CA GLY A 474 -6.01 -18.58 -18.62
C GLY A 474 -6.43 -18.82 -17.16
N GLY A 475 -7.52 -18.19 -16.71
CA GLY A 475 -8.12 -18.52 -15.41
C GLY A 475 -8.66 -17.35 -14.58
N GLY A 476 -8.35 -16.11 -14.94
CA GLY A 476 -8.82 -14.94 -14.18
C GLY A 476 -10.33 -14.73 -14.31
N LEU A 477 -11.00 -14.46 -13.19
CA LEU A 477 -12.41 -14.08 -13.11
C LEU A 477 -12.55 -12.89 -12.16
N ASP A 478 -13.32 -11.88 -12.55
CA ASP A 478 -13.67 -10.75 -11.67
C ASP A 478 -14.90 -10.02 -12.18
N PHE A 479 -15.59 -9.31 -11.29
CA PHE A 479 -16.78 -8.53 -11.60
C PHE A 479 -16.48 -7.04 -11.64
N ASP A 480 -17.18 -6.29 -12.49
CA ASP A 480 -17.29 -4.84 -12.32
C ASP A 480 -18.49 -4.45 -11.44
N ASP A 481 -18.61 -3.16 -11.14
CA ASP A 481 -19.66 -2.59 -10.30
C ASP A 481 -21.06 -2.62 -10.94
N GLU A 482 -21.14 -2.92 -12.23
CA GLU A 482 -22.38 -3.13 -12.98
C GLU A 482 -22.86 -4.58 -12.95
N GLY A 483 -22.05 -5.51 -12.42
CA GLY A 483 -22.34 -6.94 -12.37
C GLY A 483 -21.88 -7.73 -13.59
N ASN A 484 -21.07 -7.13 -14.47
CA ASN A 484 -20.51 -7.85 -15.60
C ASN A 484 -19.32 -8.72 -15.17
N LEU A 485 -19.34 -9.99 -15.55
CA LEU A 485 -18.27 -10.95 -15.30
C LEU A 485 -17.22 -10.89 -16.42
N TYR A 486 -15.97 -10.62 -16.05
CA TYR A 486 -14.80 -10.69 -16.92
C TYR A 486 -14.13 -12.07 -16.81
N ILE A 487 -13.76 -12.65 -17.96
CA ILE A 487 -13.23 -14.01 -18.03
C ILE A 487 -11.94 -14.03 -18.85
N ALA A 488 -10.82 -14.37 -18.23
CA ALA A 488 -9.51 -14.45 -18.87
C ALA A 488 -9.29 -15.84 -19.49
N VAL A 489 -9.24 -15.91 -20.83
CA VAL A 489 -9.20 -17.17 -21.58
C VAL A 489 -7.90 -17.29 -22.37
N GLY A 490 -7.08 -18.30 -22.05
CA GLY A 490 -5.86 -18.56 -22.80
C GLY A 490 -6.11 -19.13 -24.20
N ASP A 491 -5.12 -19.04 -25.09
CA ASP A 491 -5.25 -19.39 -26.50
C ASP A 491 -5.20 -20.89 -26.80
N ASN A 492 -4.78 -21.68 -25.82
CA ASN A 492 -4.49 -23.10 -25.90
C ASN A 492 -3.65 -23.48 -27.14
N ASN A 493 -2.60 -22.72 -27.43
CA ASN A 493 -1.85 -22.85 -28.67
C ASN A 493 -0.32 -22.85 -28.44
N SER A 494 0.37 -23.83 -29.03
CA SER A 494 1.83 -23.96 -28.91
C SER A 494 2.58 -23.11 -29.95
N SER A 495 3.59 -22.37 -29.49
CA SER A 495 4.53 -21.63 -30.33
C SER A 495 5.70 -22.47 -30.85
N ARG A 496 5.89 -23.70 -30.34
CA ARG A 496 7.08 -24.53 -30.65
C ARG A 496 7.21 -24.90 -32.12
N GLY A 497 6.09 -25.08 -32.82
CA GLY A 497 6.08 -25.33 -34.27
C GLY A 497 6.52 -24.16 -35.14
N SER A 498 6.62 -22.97 -34.55
CA SER A 498 7.15 -21.75 -35.17
C SER A 498 8.46 -21.32 -34.50
N SER A 499 9.22 -22.29 -33.97
CA SER A 499 10.49 -22.05 -33.26
C SER A 499 10.36 -21.13 -32.04
N GLY A 500 9.17 -21.06 -31.44
CA GLY A 500 8.88 -20.20 -30.28
C GLY A 500 8.41 -18.79 -30.61
N TYR A 501 8.26 -18.41 -31.88
CA TYR A 501 7.72 -17.09 -32.27
C TYR A 501 6.17 -17.11 -32.33
N SER A 502 5.53 -16.33 -33.22
CA SER A 502 4.07 -16.07 -33.33
C SER A 502 3.11 -17.27 -33.44
N GLY A 503 3.55 -18.52 -33.25
CA GLY A 503 2.66 -19.68 -33.14
C GLY A 503 1.66 -19.80 -34.31
N ASN A 504 2.10 -19.47 -35.52
CA ASN A 504 1.31 -19.37 -36.76
C ASN A 504 1.56 -20.53 -37.76
N ASN A 505 1.75 -21.75 -37.26
CA ASN A 505 1.94 -22.98 -38.03
C ASN A 505 0.64 -23.80 -38.14
N TRP A 506 -0.14 -23.52 -39.18
CA TRP A 506 -1.45 -24.15 -39.46
C TRP A 506 -1.40 -25.64 -39.86
N THR A 507 -0.21 -26.17 -40.20
CA THR A 507 -0.03 -27.55 -40.70
C THR A 507 -0.01 -28.59 -39.59
N LYS A 508 0.23 -28.18 -38.34
CA LYS A 508 0.20 -29.07 -37.19
C LYS A 508 -1.22 -29.10 -36.63
N ASP A 509 -1.87 -30.24 -36.80
CA ASP A 509 -3.20 -30.51 -36.30
C ASP A 509 -3.33 -31.92 -35.74
N TYR A 510 -4.37 -32.12 -34.96
CA TYR A 510 -4.86 -33.43 -34.58
C TYR A 510 -6.30 -33.55 -35.07
N LYS A 511 -6.55 -34.49 -35.98
CA LYS A 511 -7.87 -34.73 -36.60
C LYS A 511 -8.51 -33.46 -37.15
N GLY A 512 -7.71 -32.61 -37.80
CA GLY A 512 -8.19 -31.39 -38.46
C GLY A 512 -8.28 -30.15 -37.56
N LEU A 513 -8.03 -30.27 -36.25
CA LEU A 513 -7.95 -29.12 -35.34
C LEU A 513 -6.50 -28.73 -35.07
N SER A 514 -6.10 -27.56 -35.55
CA SER A 514 -4.73 -27.07 -35.34
C SER A 514 -4.49 -26.63 -33.90
N PHE A 515 -3.33 -27.00 -33.37
CA PHE A 515 -2.84 -26.67 -32.02
C PHE A 515 -1.58 -25.79 -32.03
N GLN A 516 -1.16 -25.30 -33.21
CA GLN A 516 0.01 -24.42 -33.38
C GLN A 516 -0.28 -23.26 -34.34
N ASP A 517 -1.54 -22.84 -34.45
CA ASP A 517 -1.97 -21.66 -35.21
C ASP A 517 -2.84 -20.73 -34.35
N ALA A 518 -2.22 -19.81 -33.62
CA ALA A 518 -2.88 -18.83 -32.76
C ALA A 518 -3.77 -17.84 -33.55
N ARG A 519 -3.60 -17.78 -34.87
CA ARG A 519 -4.53 -17.04 -35.75
C ARG A 519 -5.91 -17.71 -35.78
N ARG A 520 -6.01 -19.00 -35.49
CA ARG A 520 -7.29 -19.73 -35.34
C ARG A 520 -7.98 -19.42 -34.00
N THR A 521 -7.22 -19.00 -33.00
CA THR A 521 -7.69 -18.73 -31.63
C THR A 521 -7.63 -17.24 -31.33
N SER A 522 -6.54 -16.72 -30.76
CA SER A 522 -6.39 -15.31 -30.35
C SER A 522 -6.74 -14.31 -31.46
N GLY A 523 -6.29 -14.57 -32.69
CA GLY A 523 -6.55 -13.70 -33.84
C GLY A 523 -7.91 -13.91 -34.53
N ASN A 524 -8.68 -14.92 -34.15
CA ASN A 524 -9.96 -15.23 -34.76
C ASN A 524 -11.10 -14.58 -33.97
N THR A 525 -11.89 -13.74 -34.65
CA THR A 525 -13.05 -13.05 -34.08
C THR A 525 -14.19 -14.01 -33.78
N ASN A 526 -14.24 -15.17 -34.45
CA ASN A 526 -15.23 -16.23 -34.21
C ASN A 526 -14.70 -17.35 -33.29
N ASN A 527 -13.85 -17.01 -32.32
CA ASN A 527 -13.30 -17.96 -31.36
C ASN A 527 -13.07 -17.32 -29.98
N LEU A 528 -13.52 -17.98 -28.92
CA LEU A 528 -13.39 -17.48 -27.55
C LEU A 528 -12.03 -17.75 -26.90
N ASN A 529 -11.16 -18.56 -27.51
CA ASN A 529 -9.82 -18.82 -26.97
C ASN A 529 -8.87 -17.65 -27.28
N GLY A 530 -8.01 -17.30 -26.32
CA GLY A 530 -7.04 -16.20 -26.44
C GLY A 530 -7.70 -14.82 -26.37
N LYS A 531 -8.63 -14.67 -25.41
CA LYS A 531 -9.52 -13.52 -25.25
C LYS A 531 -9.63 -13.12 -23.77
N ILE A 532 -10.15 -11.91 -23.53
CA ILE A 532 -10.85 -11.59 -22.29
C ILE A 532 -12.31 -11.36 -22.66
N LEU A 533 -13.20 -12.15 -22.06
CA LEU A 533 -14.63 -12.09 -22.32
C LEU A 533 -15.33 -11.23 -21.28
N ARG A 534 -16.49 -10.68 -21.61
CA ARG A 534 -17.35 -9.94 -20.68
C ARG A 534 -18.83 -10.28 -20.93
N ILE A 535 -19.52 -10.74 -19.90
CA ILE A 535 -20.94 -11.16 -19.94
C ILE A 535 -21.69 -10.62 -18.71
N ASP A 536 -23.02 -10.46 -18.78
CA ASP A 536 -23.88 -10.18 -17.60
C ASP A 536 -24.65 -11.46 -17.22
N PRO A 537 -24.25 -12.21 -16.19
CA PRO A 537 -24.92 -13.46 -15.80
C PRO A 537 -26.39 -13.27 -15.42
N LEU A 538 -27.27 -14.15 -15.91
CA LEU A 538 -28.67 -14.15 -15.51
C LEU A 538 -28.87 -14.88 -14.17
N PRO A 539 -29.79 -14.39 -13.31
CA PRO A 539 -30.09 -15.03 -12.04
C PRO A 539 -30.95 -16.28 -12.24
N ILE A 540 -30.28 -17.42 -12.39
CA ILE A 540 -30.93 -18.73 -12.61
C ILE A 540 -31.13 -19.45 -11.26
N PRO A 541 -32.27 -20.09 -10.98
CA PRO A 541 -32.43 -20.90 -9.77
C PRO A 541 -31.46 -22.08 -9.70
N ASP A 542 -31.10 -22.49 -8.49
CA ASP A 542 -30.21 -23.64 -8.26
C ASP A 542 -30.77 -24.92 -8.88
N GLY A 543 -29.88 -25.70 -9.52
CA GLY A 543 -30.21 -26.98 -10.14
C GLY A 543 -30.91 -26.89 -11.51
N GLU A 544 -31.28 -25.69 -11.97
CA GLU A 544 -31.74 -25.51 -13.35
C GLU A 544 -30.56 -25.60 -14.34
N GLN A 545 -30.78 -26.27 -15.47
CA GLN A 545 -29.79 -26.46 -16.54
C GLN A 545 -30.30 -25.90 -17.87
N PRO A 546 -30.54 -24.58 -17.97
CA PRO A 546 -30.79 -23.96 -19.27
C PRO A 546 -29.61 -24.20 -20.21
N THR A 547 -29.85 -24.06 -21.52
CA THR A 547 -28.76 -24.17 -22.50
C THR A 547 -27.81 -22.98 -22.32
N PRO A 548 -26.50 -23.18 -22.08
CA PRO A 548 -25.55 -22.08 -21.95
C PRO A 548 -25.53 -21.18 -23.20
N GLY A 549 -25.73 -19.88 -23.04
CA GLY A 549 -25.73 -18.93 -24.16
C GLY A 549 -26.41 -17.59 -23.86
N VAL A 550 -26.26 -16.68 -24.83
CA VAL A 550 -26.91 -15.36 -24.85
C VAL A 550 -28.43 -15.49 -24.69
N ASP A 551 -29.02 -14.62 -23.89
CA ASP A 551 -30.45 -14.54 -23.56
C ASP A 551 -31.03 -15.79 -22.86
N SER A 552 -30.18 -16.75 -22.51
CA SER A 552 -30.55 -17.99 -21.80
C SER A 552 -29.89 -18.05 -20.43
N THR A 553 -28.58 -17.80 -20.37
CA THR A 553 -27.78 -17.84 -19.13
C THR A 553 -27.02 -16.57 -18.82
N TYR A 554 -26.85 -15.69 -19.81
CA TYR A 554 -26.25 -14.37 -19.65
C TYR A 554 -26.74 -13.43 -20.76
N GLU A 555 -26.64 -12.14 -20.53
CA GLU A 555 -26.80 -11.09 -21.55
C GLU A 555 -25.42 -10.57 -22.00
N ILE A 556 -25.38 -9.86 -23.14
CA ILE A 556 -24.16 -9.22 -23.65
C ILE A 556 -24.12 -7.75 -23.21
N PRO A 557 -23.11 -7.34 -22.42
CA PRO A 557 -22.96 -5.95 -22.00
C PRO A 557 -22.58 -5.01 -23.16
N GLU A 558 -23.15 -3.80 -23.17
CA GLU A 558 -22.82 -2.76 -24.16
C GLU A 558 -21.34 -2.36 -24.13
N GLY A 559 -20.68 -2.27 -25.29
CA GLY A 559 -19.28 -1.86 -25.39
C GLY A 559 -18.28 -3.02 -25.47
N ASN A 560 -18.76 -4.26 -25.62
CA ASN A 560 -17.92 -5.37 -26.11
C ASN A 560 -17.44 -5.11 -27.55
N LEU A 561 -16.36 -5.77 -27.94
CA LEU A 561 -15.61 -5.47 -29.17
C LEU A 561 -16.39 -5.75 -30.45
N PHE A 562 -17.28 -6.73 -30.42
CA PHE A 562 -18.07 -7.15 -31.59
C PHE A 562 -19.56 -7.22 -31.25
N PRO A 563 -20.30 -6.10 -31.36
CA PRO A 563 -21.74 -6.11 -31.13
C PRO A 563 -22.44 -7.04 -32.14
N GLU A 564 -23.37 -7.87 -31.65
CA GLU A 564 -24.08 -8.85 -32.50
C GLU A 564 -24.82 -8.18 -33.67
N SER A 565 -25.34 -6.97 -33.46
CA SER A 565 -26.01 -6.18 -34.51
C SER A 565 -25.11 -5.83 -35.70
N GLU A 566 -23.79 -5.89 -35.53
CA GLU A 566 -22.79 -5.54 -36.54
C GLU A 566 -22.24 -6.77 -37.28
N ASP A 567 -22.66 -7.98 -36.89
CA ASP A 567 -22.19 -9.24 -37.48
C ASP A 567 -23.33 -10.16 -37.95
N PRO A 568 -24.04 -9.80 -39.03
CA PRO A 568 -25.11 -10.62 -39.59
C PRO A 568 -24.60 -11.93 -40.27
N GLY A 569 -23.29 -12.19 -40.26
CA GLY A 569 -22.66 -13.31 -40.93
C GLY A 569 -22.08 -14.38 -40.00
N ASP A 570 -22.33 -14.28 -38.69
CA ASP A 570 -21.80 -15.15 -37.63
C ASP A 570 -20.26 -15.29 -37.71
N LYS A 571 -19.56 -14.17 -37.95
CA LYS A 571 -18.10 -14.07 -38.07
C LYS A 571 -17.40 -13.58 -36.81
N THR A 572 -18.13 -13.26 -35.77
CA THR A 572 -17.65 -12.69 -34.53
C THR A 572 -18.35 -13.34 -33.34
N ARG A 573 -17.87 -13.04 -32.14
CA ARG A 573 -18.45 -13.52 -30.89
C ARG A 573 -18.71 -12.32 -29.97
N PRO A 574 -19.98 -12.06 -29.60
CA PRO A 574 -20.33 -10.86 -28.87
C PRO A 574 -19.81 -10.84 -27.42
N GLU A 575 -19.38 -11.98 -26.89
CA GLU A 575 -18.77 -12.09 -25.57
C GLU A 575 -17.36 -11.45 -25.51
N ILE A 576 -16.71 -11.21 -26.66
CA ILE A 576 -15.33 -10.73 -26.70
C ILE A 576 -15.27 -9.25 -26.30
N TYR A 577 -14.60 -8.96 -25.18
CA TYR A 577 -14.22 -7.60 -24.79
C TYR A 577 -12.80 -7.28 -25.26
N VAL A 578 -11.86 -8.19 -25.08
CA VAL A 578 -10.48 -8.07 -25.57
C VAL A 578 -10.12 -9.28 -26.42
N MET A 579 -9.53 -9.02 -27.58
CA MET A 579 -8.88 -10.06 -28.38
C MET A 579 -7.36 -9.90 -28.43
N GLY A 580 -6.69 -10.91 -28.97
CA GLY A 580 -5.25 -10.86 -29.19
C GLY A 580 -4.41 -10.96 -27.92
N VAL A 581 -4.82 -11.81 -26.98
CA VAL A 581 -4.03 -12.19 -25.80
C VAL A 581 -3.64 -13.67 -25.88
N ARG A 582 -2.54 -14.06 -25.21
CA ARG A 582 -2.01 -15.44 -25.25
C ARG A 582 -2.42 -16.27 -24.04
N ASN A 583 -1.94 -15.93 -22.85
CA ASN A 583 -2.24 -16.66 -21.61
C ASN A 583 -2.51 -15.73 -20.42
N PRO A 584 -3.67 -15.04 -20.36
CA PRO A 584 -4.00 -14.20 -19.22
C PRO A 584 -4.49 -15.04 -18.03
N THR A 585 -3.62 -15.29 -17.06
CA THR A 585 -3.91 -16.19 -15.92
C THR A 585 -4.65 -15.49 -14.79
N ARG A 586 -4.42 -14.19 -14.58
CA ARG A 586 -5.06 -13.36 -13.55
C ARG A 586 -5.53 -12.06 -14.15
N LEU A 587 -6.64 -11.54 -13.63
CA LEU A 587 -7.13 -10.20 -13.90
C LEU A 587 -7.74 -9.62 -12.62
N HIS A 588 -7.93 -8.32 -12.61
CA HIS A 588 -8.56 -7.58 -11.52
C HIS A 588 -9.26 -6.35 -12.10
N ILE A 589 -10.50 -6.11 -11.69
CA ILE A 589 -11.22 -4.85 -11.94
C ILE A 589 -10.97 -3.93 -10.75
N ASN A 590 -10.38 -2.77 -11.01
CA ASN A 590 -10.15 -1.76 -9.99
C ASN A 590 -11.46 -1.03 -9.67
N GLU A 591 -12.03 -1.24 -8.48
CA GLU A 591 -13.37 -0.74 -8.12
C GLU A 591 -13.47 0.79 -8.15
N GLU A 592 -12.39 1.51 -7.85
CA GLU A 592 -12.40 2.99 -7.90
C GLU A 592 -12.49 3.54 -9.33
N THR A 593 -11.98 2.81 -10.32
CA THR A 593 -11.82 3.32 -11.71
C THR A 593 -12.63 2.55 -12.75
N GLY A 594 -13.10 1.34 -12.44
CA GLY A 594 -13.70 0.39 -13.38
C GLY A 594 -12.71 -0.16 -14.42
N TRP A 595 -11.41 -0.01 -14.20
CA TRP A 595 -10.39 -0.43 -15.18
C TRP A 595 -9.92 -1.86 -14.96
N LEU A 596 -9.69 -2.56 -16.08
CA LEU A 596 -9.21 -3.94 -16.09
C LEU A 596 -7.68 -3.97 -16.03
N HIS A 597 -7.13 -4.44 -14.91
CA HIS A 597 -5.71 -4.75 -14.74
C HIS A 597 -5.48 -6.22 -15.08
N THR A 598 -4.54 -6.50 -15.98
CA THR A 598 -4.27 -7.88 -16.43
C THR A 598 -2.85 -8.02 -16.98
N GLY A 599 -2.46 -9.25 -17.27
CA GLY A 599 -1.18 -9.61 -17.84
C GLY A 599 -1.18 -11.05 -18.33
N TRP A 600 -0.28 -11.36 -19.28
CA TRP A 600 -0.24 -12.66 -19.93
C TRP A 600 1.16 -13.09 -20.34
N VAL A 601 1.34 -14.40 -20.38
CA VAL A 601 2.60 -15.05 -20.75
C VAL A 601 2.83 -15.02 -22.26
N GLY A 602 4.02 -14.61 -22.68
CA GLY A 602 4.47 -14.54 -24.08
C GLY A 602 4.83 -15.90 -24.69
N PRO A 603 5.31 -15.95 -25.95
CA PRO A 603 5.68 -17.19 -26.62
C PRO A 603 7.01 -17.79 -26.11
N ASP A 604 7.63 -18.72 -26.83
CA ASP A 604 8.77 -19.50 -26.30
C ASP A 604 10.16 -19.09 -26.81
N ALA A 605 10.25 -18.14 -27.74
CA ALA A 605 11.51 -17.70 -28.32
C ALA A 605 12.30 -16.83 -27.34
N PHE A 606 13.46 -17.29 -26.87
CA PHE A 606 14.27 -16.53 -25.90
C PHE A 606 14.95 -15.29 -26.49
N GLU A 607 15.31 -15.34 -27.77
CA GLU A 607 16.05 -14.27 -28.46
C GLU A 607 15.26 -13.69 -29.63
N PRO A 608 15.41 -12.39 -29.93
CA PRO A 608 14.81 -11.78 -31.10
C PRO A 608 15.43 -12.36 -32.38
N SER A 609 14.69 -12.27 -33.49
CA SER A 609 15.14 -12.78 -34.79
C SER A 609 14.93 -11.74 -35.88
N PRO A 610 15.99 -11.38 -36.63
CA PRO A 610 15.86 -10.57 -37.85
C PRO A 610 14.96 -11.24 -38.91
N THR A 611 14.73 -12.55 -38.80
CA THR A 611 13.85 -13.29 -39.71
C THR A 611 12.42 -13.33 -39.21
N TRP A 612 12.20 -13.59 -37.92
CA TRP A 612 10.87 -13.93 -37.42
C TRP A 612 10.19 -12.86 -36.57
N GLY A 613 10.94 -11.97 -35.90
CA GLY A 613 10.38 -10.91 -35.08
C GLY A 613 10.91 -10.89 -33.65
N PRO A 614 10.16 -10.29 -32.70
CA PRO A 614 10.61 -10.12 -31.33
C PRO A 614 10.79 -11.45 -30.57
N ALA A 615 11.55 -11.40 -29.48
CA ALA A 615 11.62 -12.49 -28.50
C ALA A 615 10.26 -12.67 -27.79
N LYS A 616 10.20 -13.59 -26.83
CA LYS A 616 9.07 -13.72 -25.92
C LYS A 616 8.96 -12.50 -25.02
N TYR A 617 7.78 -11.88 -25.01
CA TYR A 617 7.42 -10.86 -24.03
C TYR A 617 6.25 -11.30 -23.17
N ASP A 618 6.51 -11.32 -21.87
CA ASP A 618 5.43 -11.30 -20.90
C ASP A 618 4.95 -9.87 -20.76
N THR A 619 3.63 -9.71 -20.64
CA THR A 619 2.97 -8.41 -20.78
C THR A 619 2.07 -8.15 -19.60
N ALA A 620 2.03 -6.91 -19.11
CA ALA A 620 1.07 -6.41 -18.13
C ALA A 620 0.53 -5.06 -18.60
N THR A 621 -0.79 -4.87 -18.53
CA THR A 621 -1.39 -3.60 -18.92
C THR A 621 -2.72 -3.31 -18.21
N VAL A 622 -3.14 -2.04 -18.29
CA VAL A 622 -4.46 -1.58 -17.85
C VAL A 622 -5.33 -1.30 -19.08
N ILE A 623 -6.48 -1.95 -19.14
CA ILE A 623 -7.42 -1.91 -20.26
C ILE A 623 -8.66 -1.11 -19.85
N THR A 624 -8.92 -0.01 -20.56
CA THR A 624 -10.03 0.91 -20.27
C THR A 624 -11.17 0.83 -21.29
N SER A 625 -10.99 0.06 -22.36
CA SER A 625 -11.99 -0.15 -23.41
C SER A 625 -11.68 -1.42 -24.21
N ALA A 626 -12.72 -2.00 -24.83
CA ALA A 626 -12.62 -3.15 -25.71
C ALA A 626 -11.62 -2.93 -26.86
N GLY A 627 -10.86 -3.96 -27.26
CA GLY A 627 -9.85 -3.85 -28.33
C GLY A 627 -9.00 -5.09 -28.58
N ASN A 628 -7.99 -4.96 -29.43
CA ASN A 628 -7.06 -6.03 -29.79
C ASN A 628 -5.65 -5.77 -29.23
N GLN A 629 -5.09 -6.69 -28.44
CA GLN A 629 -3.75 -6.60 -27.83
C GLN A 629 -2.64 -7.22 -28.69
N GLY A 630 -2.96 -7.54 -29.94
CA GLY A 630 -1.98 -7.78 -31.00
C GLY A 630 -1.56 -9.24 -31.20
N TRP A 631 -1.58 -10.12 -30.19
CA TRP A 631 -1.15 -11.51 -30.37
C TRP A 631 -2.07 -12.27 -31.35
N PRO A 632 -1.57 -13.07 -32.31
CA PRO A 632 -0.17 -13.42 -32.56
C PRO A 632 0.59 -12.56 -33.59
N TYR A 633 0.06 -11.40 -33.94
CA TYR A 633 0.59 -10.57 -35.02
C TYR A 633 1.67 -9.62 -34.55
N CYS A 634 1.39 -8.91 -33.45
CA CYS A 634 2.26 -7.88 -32.88
C CYS A 634 2.37 -8.07 -31.36
N MET A 635 3.47 -7.59 -30.78
CA MET A 635 3.73 -7.71 -29.33
C MET A 635 4.42 -6.46 -28.76
N GLY A 636 4.29 -6.27 -27.44
CA GLY A 636 4.89 -5.13 -26.74
C GLY A 636 4.27 -3.81 -27.20
N ASN A 637 5.11 -2.92 -27.72
CA ASN A 637 4.73 -1.66 -28.35
C ASN A 637 4.58 -1.82 -29.88
N SER A 638 3.63 -2.65 -30.31
CA SER A 638 3.33 -2.86 -31.73
C SER A 638 4.52 -3.38 -32.56
N GLN A 639 5.35 -4.26 -31.99
CA GLN A 639 6.45 -4.91 -32.71
C GLN A 639 5.94 -6.09 -33.54
N PRO A 640 6.02 -6.07 -34.89
CA PRO A 640 5.42 -7.11 -35.73
C PRO A 640 6.23 -8.41 -35.78
N TYR A 641 5.52 -9.53 -35.82
CA TYR A 641 6.08 -10.81 -36.27
C TYR A 641 6.03 -10.93 -37.79
N ARG A 642 6.86 -11.84 -38.32
CA ARG A 642 6.79 -12.22 -39.74
C ARG A 642 5.78 -13.32 -39.99
N ASN A 643 4.96 -13.16 -41.02
CA ASN A 643 3.94 -14.14 -41.38
C ASN A 643 4.56 -15.34 -42.13
N ARG A 644 3.85 -16.48 -42.12
CA ARG A 644 4.20 -17.73 -42.82
C ARG A 644 3.23 -17.98 -43.97
N SER A 645 3.71 -18.61 -45.04
CA SER A 645 2.86 -18.91 -46.20
C SER A 645 1.73 -19.90 -45.85
N ASN A 646 0.59 -19.67 -46.49
CA ASN A 646 -0.59 -20.54 -46.42
C ASN A 646 -0.51 -21.77 -47.34
N THR A 647 0.52 -21.86 -48.17
CA THR A 647 0.83 -23.06 -48.99
C THR A 647 1.97 -23.87 -48.41
N ASP A 648 2.94 -23.21 -47.75
CA ASP A 648 4.07 -23.83 -47.07
C ASP A 648 4.45 -23.02 -45.82
N ALA A 649 4.12 -23.55 -44.64
CA ALA A 649 4.37 -22.86 -43.37
C ALA A 649 5.87 -22.66 -43.04
N SER A 650 6.80 -23.28 -43.77
CA SER A 650 8.24 -23.03 -43.62
C SER A 650 8.70 -21.74 -44.29
N VAL A 651 7.93 -21.24 -45.26
CA VAL A 651 8.29 -20.07 -46.08
C VAL A 651 7.86 -18.78 -45.36
N PRO A 652 8.79 -17.85 -45.05
CA PRO A 652 8.44 -16.54 -44.53
C PRO A 652 7.82 -15.67 -45.63
N THR A 653 6.84 -14.85 -45.26
CA THR A 653 6.16 -13.92 -46.17
C THR A 653 6.32 -12.48 -45.66
N ASN A 654 5.34 -11.61 -45.89
CA ASN A 654 5.38 -10.23 -45.40
C ASN A 654 5.34 -10.17 -43.87
N TRP A 655 5.82 -9.06 -43.33
CA TRP A 655 5.59 -8.70 -41.93
C TRP A 655 4.13 -8.32 -41.74
N TYR A 656 3.60 -8.55 -40.54
CA TYR A 656 2.28 -8.00 -40.21
C TYR A 656 2.35 -6.47 -40.11
N ASP A 657 1.27 -5.83 -40.52
CA ASP A 657 1.04 -4.41 -40.33
C ASP A 657 0.17 -4.25 -39.08
N CYS A 658 0.73 -3.70 -38.00
CA CYS A 658 0.04 -3.60 -36.71
C CYS A 658 -1.16 -2.62 -36.75
N ASP A 659 -1.21 -1.74 -37.75
CA ASP A 659 -2.26 -0.75 -37.98
C ASP A 659 -3.24 -1.16 -39.11
N ASP A 660 -3.07 -2.35 -39.71
CA ASP A 660 -3.98 -2.96 -40.70
C ASP A 660 -3.93 -4.49 -40.62
N LEU A 661 -4.37 -5.02 -39.46
CA LEU A 661 -4.22 -6.45 -39.17
C LEU A 661 -5.16 -7.33 -39.99
N LYS A 662 -4.57 -8.37 -40.60
CA LYS A 662 -5.31 -9.34 -41.42
C LYS A 662 -5.11 -10.78 -40.98
N ASN A 663 -6.20 -11.41 -40.54
CA ASN A 663 -6.25 -12.83 -40.27
C ASN A 663 -6.48 -13.65 -41.54
N THR A 664 -5.40 -13.88 -42.27
CA THR A 664 -5.38 -14.69 -43.49
C THR A 664 -5.15 -16.18 -43.22
N SER A 665 -5.29 -16.67 -41.98
CA SER A 665 -5.06 -18.09 -41.69
C SER A 665 -5.99 -19.00 -42.51
N PRO A 666 -5.50 -20.16 -43.03
CA PRO A 666 -6.35 -21.18 -43.64
C PRO A 666 -7.37 -21.79 -42.67
N ARG A 667 -7.21 -21.53 -41.36
CA ARG A 667 -8.08 -22.00 -40.28
C ARG A 667 -8.95 -20.89 -39.70
N ASN A 668 -8.93 -19.68 -40.28
CA ASN A 668 -9.78 -18.58 -39.81
C ASN A 668 -11.25 -18.85 -40.16
N THR A 669 -12.13 -18.69 -39.18
CA THR A 669 -13.59 -18.81 -39.36
C THR A 669 -14.30 -17.46 -39.21
N GLY A 670 -13.62 -16.45 -38.68
CA GLY A 670 -14.13 -15.12 -38.44
C GLY A 670 -13.78 -14.13 -39.54
N LEU A 671 -13.63 -12.86 -39.16
CA LEU A 671 -13.28 -11.76 -40.05
C LEU A 671 -11.82 -11.88 -40.51
N VAL A 672 -11.56 -11.43 -41.75
CA VAL A 672 -10.19 -11.31 -42.27
C VAL A 672 -9.57 -10.02 -41.77
N ASP A 673 -10.23 -8.89 -42.00
CA ASP A 673 -9.82 -7.60 -41.45
C ASP A 673 -10.25 -7.55 -39.98
N ILE A 674 -9.28 -7.37 -39.08
CA ILE A 674 -9.49 -7.36 -37.64
C ILE A 674 -8.97 -6.05 -37.04
N PRO A 675 -9.43 -5.63 -35.84
CA PRO A 675 -8.98 -4.38 -35.24
C PRO A 675 -7.46 -4.32 -35.07
N ASP A 676 -6.92 -3.11 -35.18
CA ASP A 676 -5.49 -2.79 -35.02
C ASP A 676 -4.94 -3.26 -33.66
N ALA A 677 -3.65 -3.57 -33.62
CA ALA A 677 -2.97 -3.89 -32.38
C ALA A 677 -2.86 -2.63 -31.50
N ARG A 678 -3.02 -2.81 -30.19
CA ARG A 678 -2.74 -1.79 -29.20
C ARG A 678 -1.42 -2.02 -28.51
N ASP A 679 -0.80 -0.93 -28.09
CA ASP A 679 0.36 -0.94 -27.23
C ASP A 679 0.01 -1.43 -25.82
N ASN A 680 1.02 -1.97 -25.14
CA ASN A 680 0.92 -2.44 -23.77
C ASN A 680 1.83 -1.63 -22.85
N MET A 681 1.41 -1.43 -21.59
CA MET A 681 2.16 -0.60 -20.65
C MET A 681 3.49 -1.22 -20.18
N ILE A 682 3.55 -2.55 -20.04
CA ILE A 682 4.73 -3.27 -19.54
C ILE A 682 4.94 -4.49 -20.42
N TRP A 683 6.15 -4.69 -20.93
CA TRP A 683 6.52 -5.91 -21.63
C TRP A 683 7.98 -6.26 -21.39
N TYR A 684 8.31 -7.52 -21.09
CA TYR A 684 9.70 -7.89 -20.79
C TYR A 684 10.11 -9.23 -21.37
N SER A 685 11.38 -9.30 -21.80
CA SER A 685 12.04 -10.48 -22.34
C SER A 685 13.02 -11.09 -21.32
N PRO A 686 13.63 -12.26 -21.61
CA PRO A 686 14.75 -12.75 -20.79
C PRO A 686 15.89 -11.73 -20.69
N GLY A 687 16.12 -10.97 -21.77
CA GLY A 687 17.17 -9.96 -21.86
C GLY A 687 16.90 -8.69 -21.06
N GLY A 688 15.63 -8.35 -20.81
CA GLY A 688 15.24 -7.17 -20.04
C GLY A 688 13.84 -6.65 -20.36
N GLY A 689 13.39 -5.66 -19.57
CA GLY A 689 12.10 -5.01 -19.75
C GLY A 689 12.10 -3.88 -20.78
N GLY A 690 10.97 -3.73 -21.45
CA GLY A 690 10.71 -2.78 -22.52
C GLY A 690 11.77 -2.78 -23.63
N PRO A 691 12.12 -3.93 -24.24
CA PRO A 691 13.08 -3.98 -25.34
C PRO A 691 12.57 -3.18 -26.55
N VAL A 692 13.41 -2.28 -27.06
CA VAL A 692 13.19 -1.45 -28.25
C VAL A 692 14.38 -1.66 -29.20
N PHE A 693 14.10 -1.76 -30.50
CA PHE A 693 15.10 -1.93 -31.53
C PHE A 693 15.00 -0.78 -32.54
N PRO A 694 16.12 -0.34 -33.14
CA PRO A 694 16.09 0.59 -34.25
C PRO A 694 15.39 -0.02 -35.48
N GLU A 695 14.91 0.83 -36.37
CA GLU A 695 14.39 0.41 -37.67
C GLU A 695 15.50 -0.14 -38.57
N ARG A 696 15.12 -1.02 -39.50
CA ARG A 696 16.00 -1.46 -40.57
C ARG A 696 16.29 -0.33 -41.55
N GLY A 697 17.52 -0.30 -42.06
CA GLY A 697 17.94 0.63 -43.12
C GLY A 697 17.38 0.32 -44.51
N ASP A 698 16.45 -0.64 -44.65
CA ASP A 698 15.82 -1.02 -45.92
C ASP A 698 14.53 -0.24 -46.22
N GLY A 699 14.13 0.68 -45.34
CA GLY A 699 12.93 1.50 -45.49
C GLY A 699 11.61 0.77 -45.21
N SER A 700 11.66 -0.45 -44.65
CA SER A 700 10.46 -1.25 -44.35
C SER A 700 9.69 -0.80 -43.11
N GLY A 701 10.27 0.06 -42.25
CA GLY A 701 9.73 0.39 -40.94
C GLY A 701 9.80 -0.76 -39.92
N VAL A 702 10.33 -1.93 -40.29
CA VAL A 702 10.45 -3.10 -39.41
C VAL A 702 11.67 -2.95 -38.50
N PRO A 703 11.58 -3.31 -37.21
CA PRO A 703 12.74 -3.29 -36.32
C PRO A 703 13.85 -4.30 -36.73
N THR A 704 15.10 -4.03 -36.35
CA THR A 704 16.23 -4.90 -36.73
C THR A 704 16.15 -6.29 -36.09
N TYR A 705 15.59 -6.38 -34.88
CA TYR A 705 15.52 -7.60 -34.06
C TYR A 705 16.87 -8.30 -33.88
N ARG A 706 17.95 -7.53 -33.89
CA ARG A 706 19.27 -8.00 -33.48
C ARG A 706 19.46 -7.71 -32.00
N GLN A 707 19.91 -8.70 -31.25
CA GLN A 707 20.01 -8.59 -29.78
C GLN A 707 20.99 -7.50 -29.37
N GLU A 708 22.07 -7.31 -30.12
CA GLU A 708 23.06 -6.25 -29.91
C GLU A 708 22.53 -4.83 -30.15
N ASP A 709 21.40 -4.68 -30.85
CA ASP A 709 20.77 -3.38 -31.12
C ASP A 709 19.71 -3.02 -30.05
N ALA A 710 19.39 -3.92 -29.12
CA ALA A 710 18.29 -3.75 -28.17
C ALA A 710 18.61 -2.70 -27.10
N THR A 711 17.67 -1.79 -26.86
CA THR A 711 17.64 -0.90 -25.68
C THR A 711 16.50 -1.30 -24.76
N TYR A 712 16.76 -1.38 -23.45
CA TYR A 712 15.76 -1.78 -22.46
C TYR A 712 15.23 -0.58 -21.69
N THR A 713 13.93 -0.33 -21.75
CA THR A 713 13.30 0.88 -21.21
C THR A 713 12.69 0.69 -19.82
N GLU A 714 12.48 -0.55 -19.37
CA GLU A 714 11.84 -0.94 -18.10
C GLU A 714 12.76 -1.81 -17.24
N PRO A 715 13.77 -1.22 -16.57
CA PRO A 715 14.83 -1.99 -15.92
C PRO A 715 14.40 -2.76 -14.65
N TYR A 716 13.17 -2.54 -14.17
CA TYR A 716 12.63 -3.14 -12.95
C TYR A 716 11.99 -4.52 -13.16
N VAL A 717 11.85 -4.97 -14.42
CA VAL A 717 11.39 -6.32 -14.78
C VAL A 717 12.37 -6.95 -15.78
N LYS A 718 12.89 -8.15 -15.48
CA LYS A 718 13.77 -8.90 -16.40
C LYS A 718 13.92 -10.36 -16.03
N GLY A 719 14.25 -11.19 -17.02
CA GLY A 719 14.62 -12.60 -16.81
C GLY A 719 13.47 -13.49 -16.35
N GLY A 720 13.81 -14.66 -15.80
CA GLY A 720 12.85 -15.65 -15.32
C GLY A 720 12.45 -16.70 -16.35
N CYS A 721 11.61 -17.65 -15.93
CA CYS A 721 10.88 -18.49 -16.89
C CYS A 721 9.81 -17.68 -17.66
N GLN A 722 9.54 -16.44 -17.20
CA GLN A 722 8.58 -15.48 -17.73
C GLN A 722 7.18 -16.07 -17.66
N ALA A 723 6.63 -15.96 -16.46
CA ALA A 723 5.28 -16.35 -16.12
C ALA A 723 4.67 -15.24 -15.27
N ILE A 724 4.41 -14.09 -15.88
CA ILE A 724 3.87 -12.91 -15.22
C ILE A 724 2.58 -13.23 -14.48
N MET A 725 2.47 -12.71 -13.26
CA MET A 725 1.28 -12.79 -12.43
C MET A 725 0.88 -11.38 -12.05
N PRO A 726 -0.10 -10.78 -12.73
CA PRO A 726 -0.63 -9.49 -12.32
C PRO A 726 -1.37 -9.68 -10.98
N GLY A 727 -1.00 -8.88 -9.99
CA GLY A 727 -1.63 -8.83 -8.67
C GLY A 727 -2.62 -7.67 -8.55
N PRO A 728 -3.11 -7.41 -7.33
CA PRO A 728 -4.12 -6.40 -7.06
C PRO A 728 -3.54 -4.98 -7.07
N VAL A 729 -4.41 -3.98 -7.15
CA VAL A 729 -4.11 -2.60 -6.74
C VAL A 729 -4.47 -2.45 -5.26
N TYR A 730 -3.65 -1.76 -4.48
CA TYR A 730 -3.98 -1.50 -3.07
C TYR A 730 -4.72 -0.18 -2.92
N HIS A 731 -5.93 -0.24 -2.37
CA HIS A 731 -6.76 0.92 -2.07
C HIS A 731 -7.12 0.94 -0.59
N ARG A 732 -6.77 2.03 0.10
CA ARG A 732 -7.10 2.20 1.53
C ARG A 732 -8.58 2.45 1.77
N SER A 733 -9.30 2.96 0.77
CA SER A 733 -10.74 3.17 0.77
C SER A 733 -11.54 1.86 0.82
N GLU A 734 -10.94 0.76 0.34
CA GLU A 734 -11.59 -0.56 0.20
C GLU A 734 -11.33 -1.48 1.40
N VAL A 735 -10.55 -1.05 2.39
CA VAL A 735 -10.12 -1.90 3.51
C VAL A 735 -10.39 -1.26 4.87
N ASN A 736 -10.58 -2.07 5.89
CA ASN A 736 -10.67 -1.63 7.27
C ASN A 736 -9.28 -1.22 7.78
N THR A 737 -9.03 0.09 7.80
CA THR A 737 -7.76 0.65 8.30
C THR A 737 -7.56 0.49 9.80
N ASP A 738 -8.62 0.20 10.54
CA ASP A 738 -8.61 -0.01 12.00
C ASP A 738 -8.40 -1.49 12.37
N SER A 739 -8.18 -2.37 11.40
CA SER A 739 -7.90 -3.80 11.61
C SER A 739 -6.62 -4.08 12.40
N GLY A 740 -5.73 -3.09 12.49
CA GLY A 740 -4.40 -3.21 13.08
C GLY A 740 -3.38 -3.96 12.21
N VAL A 741 -3.78 -4.44 11.03
CA VAL A 741 -2.92 -5.22 10.11
C VAL A 741 -2.86 -4.66 8.69
N ALA A 742 -3.67 -3.63 8.41
CA ALA A 742 -3.77 -3.01 7.10
C ALA A 742 -2.45 -2.38 6.66
N TRP A 743 -2.11 -2.55 5.38
CA TRP A 743 -0.93 -1.94 4.81
C TRP A 743 -1.00 -0.39 4.86
N PRO A 744 0.15 0.30 4.95
CA PRO A 744 0.17 1.76 5.10
C PRO A 744 -0.22 2.51 3.82
N ALA A 745 -0.55 3.79 3.96
CA ALA A 745 -1.00 4.66 2.86
C ALA A 745 0.06 4.89 1.77
N HIS A 746 1.33 4.59 2.05
CA HIS A 746 2.39 4.54 1.04
C HIS A 746 2.04 3.65 -0.15
N TRP A 747 1.31 2.55 0.07
CA TRP A 747 0.97 1.60 -0.99
C TRP A 747 -0.29 1.95 -1.78
N ASN A 748 -1.03 3.00 -1.37
CA ASN A 748 -2.28 3.38 -2.04
C ASN A 748 -2.04 3.64 -3.53
N ASP A 749 -2.96 3.17 -4.38
CA ASP A 749 -2.92 3.27 -5.85
C ASP A 749 -1.76 2.53 -6.54
N LYS A 750 -0.99 1.72 -5.80
CA LYS A 750 0.12 0.95 -6.39
C LYS A 750 -0.39 -0.40 -6.87
N TRP A 751 -0.01 -0.73 -8.11
CA TRP A 751 -0.34 -2.02 -8.72
C TRP A 751 0.79 -3.03 -8.49
N PHE A 752 0.44 -4.19 -7.94
CA PHE A 752 1.40 -5.23 -7.58
C PHE A 752 1.58 -6.20 -8.74
N ILE A 753 2.82 -6.46 -9.11
CA ILE A 753 3.17 -7.36 -10.22
C ILE A 753 4.23 -8.35 -9.73
N GLY A 754 4.03 -9.62 -10.08
CA GLY A 754 4.97 -10.69 -9.83
C GLY A 754 5.29 -11.50 -11.08
N ASP A 755 6.19 -12.45 -10.91
CA ASP A 755 6.48 -13.52 -11.86
C ASP A 755 6.53 -14.83 -11.07
N GLN A 756 5.84 -15.85 -11.56
CA GLN A 756 5.59 -17.10 -10.84
C GLN A 756 6.88 -17.81 -10.44
N CYS A 757 7.95 -17.70 -11.23
CA CYS A 757 9.20 -18.42 -11.03
C CYS A 757 10.39 -17.48 -10.84
N ASN A 758 10.20 -16.16 -10.99
CA ASN A 758 11.24 -15.17 -10.87
C ASN A 758 10.98 -14.20 -9.71
N PRO A 759 11.56 -14.47 -8.52
CA PRO A 759 11.40 -13.59 -7.38
C PRO A 759 12.03 -12.20 -7.59
N ALA A 760 12.83 -11.98 -8.64
CA ALA A 760 13.39 -10.67 -8.94
C ALA A 760 12.35 -9.67 -9.47
N ASN A 761 11.23 -10.15 -10.02
CA ASN A 761 10.17 -9.33 -10.64
C ASN A 761 8.99 -9.06 -9.68
N ARG A 762 9.22 -9.11 -8.36
CA ARG A 762 8.20 -8.72 -7.35
C ARG A 762 8.25 -7.22 -7.15
N VAL A 763 7.36 -6.49 -7.82
CA VAL A 763 7.37 -5.03 -7.87
C VAL A 763 5.99 -4.43 -7.59
N ALA A 764 5.99 -3.24 -7.02
CA ALA A 764 4.82 -2.36 -7.00
C ALA A 764 5.07 -1.23 -8.00
N VAL A 765 4.14 -0.99 -8.91
CA VAL A 765 4.26 0.04 -9.95
C VAL A 765 3.23 1.14 -9.75
N SER A 766 3.63 2.37 -10.03
CA SER A 766 2.71 3.52 -10.03
C SER A 766 2.37 3.93 -11.45
N VAL A 767 1.09 3.90 -11.77
CA VAL A 767 0.53 4.30 -13.06
C VAL A 767 -0.23 5.61 -12.90
N THR A 768 -0.34 6.38 -13.99
CA THR A 768 -1.16 7.60 -14.00
C THR A 768 -2.33 7.41 -14.94
N SER A 769 -3.45 8.08 -14.68
CA SER A 769 -4.62 8.03 -15.57
C SER A 769 -4.29 8.45 -17.00
N GLU A 770 -3.41 9.44 -17.18
CA GLU A 770 -2.94 9.87 -18.49
C GLU A 770 -2.02 8.82 -19.15
N GLY A 771 -1.15 8.19 -18.35
CA GLY A 771 -0.33 7.07 -18.80
C GLY A 771 -1.17 5.89 -19.27
N VAL A 772 -2.20 5.51 -18.52
CA VAL A 772 -3.13 4.42 -18.87
C VAL A 772 -3.84 4.71 -20.20
N LYS A 773 -4.36 5.93 -20.40
CA LYS A 773 -5.01 6.33 -21.67
C LYS A 773 -4.08 6.22 -22.87
N LYS A 774 -2.78 6.45 -22.66
CA LYS A 774 -1.73 6.40 -23.69
C LYS A 774 -1.01 5.05 -23.75
N GLN A 775 -1.39 4.07 -22.93
CA GLN A 775 -0.66 2.81 -22.75
C GLN A 775 0.84 3.03 -22.46
N ALA A 776 1.17 4.10 -21.74
CA ALA A 776 2.54 4.47 -21.41
C ALA A 776 3.08 3.63 -20.24
N PRO A 777 4.41 3.39 -20.18
CA PRO A 777 5.01 2.66 -19.07
C PRO A 777 4.73 3.30 -17.70
N PRO A 778 4.73 2.48 -16.63
CA PRO A 778 4.65 2.99 -15.26
C PRO A 778 5.68 4.09 -14.98
N VAL A 779 5.25 5.07 -14.20
CA VAL A 779 6.08 6.26 -13.90
C VAL A 779 7.30 5.86 -13.08
N PHE A 780 7.15 4.93 -12.14
CA PHE A 780 8.23 4.30 -11.40
C PHE A 780 7.76 2.96 -10.79
N ALA A 781 8.72 2.20 -10.28
CA ALA A 781 8.51 0.91 -9.62
C ALA A 781 9.30 0.83 -8.31
N GLU A 782 8.80 0.04 -7.37
CA GLU A 782 9.42 -0.27 -6.09
C GLU A 782 9.56 -1.78 -5.92
N SER A 783 10.63 -2.20 -5.24
CA SER A 783 10.88 -3.62 -4.98
C SER A 783 10.05 -4.10 -3.80
N LEU A 784 9.26 -5.16 -4.01
CA LEU A 784 8.56 -5.90 -2.95
C LEU A 784 9.40 -7.05 -2.39
N ARG A 785 10.60 -7.29 -2.94
CA ARG A 785 11.40 -8.52 -2.69
C ARG A 785 11.83 -8.73 -1.25
N HIS A 786 11.97 -7.63 -0.49
CA HIS A 786 12.33 -7.71 0.93
C HIS A 786 11.12 -7.99 1.81
N ILE A 787 9.93 -7.51 1.42
CA ILE A 787 8.66 -7.75 2.10
C ILE A 787 8.17 -9.15 1.77
N ILE A 788 8.03 -9.47 0.47
CA ILE A 788 7.63 -10.77 -0.04
C ILE A 788 8.88 -11.59 -0.31
N GLN A 789 9.39 -12.24 0.74
CA GLN A 789 10.65 -13.00 0.68
C GLN A 789 10.51 -14.28 -0.15
N VAL A 790 11.58 -14.68 -0.83
CA VAL A 790 11.61 -15.92 -1.62
C VAL A 790 12.08 -17.10 -0.79
N GLY A 791 11.43 -18.24 -0.96
CA GLY A 791 11.87 -19.52 -0.42
C GLY A 791 10.72 -20.47 -0.12
N GLY A 792 11.06 -21.67 0.35
CA GLY A 792 10.10 -22.72 0.68
C GLY A 792 9.68 -22.78 2.15
N GLY A 793 10.13 -21.84 3.00
CA GLY A 793 9.69 -21.77 4.39
C GLY A 793 8.25 -21.27 4.53
N ASP A 794 7.62 -21.51 5.68
CA ASP A 794 6.23 -21.09 5.93
C ASP A 794 6.01 -19.57 5.83
N ASN A 795 7.04 -18.78 6.10
CA ASN A 795 7.05 -17.32 6.02
C ASN A 795 7.66 -16.78 4.72
N GLN A 796 7.71 -17.60 3.66
CA GLN A 796 8.30 -17.25 2.37
C GLN A 796 7.40 -17.67 1.22
N LEU A 797 7.51 -16.98 0.09
CA LEU A 797 6.80 -17.32 -1.15
C LEU A 797 7.78 -17.95 -2.14
N GLN A 798 7.57 -19.20 -2.54
CA GLN A 798 8.37 -19.84 -3.59
C GLN A 798 7.89 -19.40 -4.97
N SER A 799 6.61 -19.66 -5.27
CA SER A 799 6.04 -19.43 -6.60
C SER A 799 4.71 -18.68 -6.55
N TRP A 800 4.76 -17.39 -6.92
CA TRP A 800 3.57 -16.53 -6.95
C TRP A 800 2.55 -17.07 -7.95
N MET A 801 1.32 -17.34 -7.53
CA MET A 801 0.25 -17.73 -8.46
C MET A 801 -1.02 -16.90 -8.38
N GLY A 802 -1.30 -16.27 -7.25
CA GLY A 802 -2.45 -15.37 -7.09
C GLY A 802 -2.25 -14.49 -5.88
N ALA A 803 -2.85 -13.29 -5.90
CA ALA A 803 -2.80 -12.37 -4.78
C ALA A 803 -4.06 -11.50 -4.73
N GLN A 804 -4.55 -11.18 -3.53
CA GLN A 804 -5.67 -10.26 -3.31
C GLN A 804 -5.53 -9.62 -1.93
N PHE A 805 -5.95 -8.35 -1.78
CA PHE A 805 -6.09 -7.74 -0.47
C PHE A 805 -7.42 -8.14 0.17
N GLY A 806 -7.38 -8.55 1.44
CA GLY A 806 -8.59 -8.80 2.21
C GLY A 806 -9.23 -7.51 2.73
N PRO A 807 -10.49 -7.56 3.20
CA PRO A 807 -11.16 -6.41 3.82
C PRO A 807 -10.47 -5.94 5.11
N ASP A 808 -9.57 -6.74 5.68
CA ASP A 808 -8.71 -6.35 6.81
C ASP A 808 -7.47 -5.54 6.37
N GLY A 809 -7.23 -5.39 5.07
CA GLY A 809 -6.09 -4.70 4.49
C GLY A 809 -4.79 -5.50 4.48
N ALA A 810 -4.83 -6.80 4.78
CA ALA A 810 -3.69 -7.70 4.61
C ALA A 810 -3.63 -8.24 3.17
N LEU A 811 -2.42 -8.56 2.68
CA LEU A 811 -2.23 -9.18 1.37
C LEU A 811 -2.26 -10.71 1.50
N TYR A 812 -3.18 -11.37 0.81
CA TYR A 812 -3.28 -12.82 0.74
C TYR A 812 -2.67 -13.31 -0.57
N MET A 813 -1.88 -14.38 -0.54
CA MET A 813 -1.21 -14.90 -1.72
C MET A 813 -1.23 -16.43 -1.78
N ILE A 814 -1.31 -16.95 -2.99
CA ILE A 814 -1.16 -18.38 -3.28
C ILE A 814 0.28 -18.66 -3.70
N ASP A 815 0.91 -19.60 -2.99
CA ASP A 815 2.14 -20.26 -3.39
C ASP A 815 1.79 -21.54 -4.17
N TYR A 816 2.15 -21.58 -5.45
CA TYR A 816 1.99 -22.77 -6.30
C TYR A 816 2.94 -23.91 -5.89
N GLY A 817 4.01 -23.59 -5.17
CA GLY A 817 5.10 -24.52 -4.86
C GLY A 817 6.01 -24.78 -6.07
N GLY A 818 6.92 -25.75 -5.91
CA GLY A 818 8.00 -26.01 -6.87
C GLY A 818 7.69 -27.00 -8.00
N GLY A 819 6.47 -27.54 -8.07
CA GLY A 819 6.14 -28.66 -8.95
C GLY A 819 4.97 -28.38 -9.90
N PHE A 820 5.26 -28.16 -11.19
CA PHE A 820 4.25 -28.04 -12.22
C PHE A 820 3.37 -29.31 -12.32
N PHE A 821 2.06 -29.13 -12.27
CA PHE A 821 1.08 -30.19 -12.45
C PHE A 821 1.21 -31.30 -11.40
N SER A 822 1.46 -30.91 -10.14
CA SER A 822 1.72 -31.84 -9.05
C SER A 822 1.28 -31.28 -7.69
N LEU A 823 1.17 -32.17 -6.70
CA LEU A 823 0.99 -31.81 -5.30
C LEU A 823 2.37 -31.75 -4.63
N THR A 824 2.61 -30.69 -3.85
CA THR A 824 3.87 -30.51 -3.11
C THR A 824 3.61 -29.95 -1.72
N ASP A 825 4.47 -30.27 -0.76
CA ASP A 825 4.31 -29.84 0.65
C ASP A 825 4.41 -28.32 0.84
N ASN A 826 5.01 -27.62 -0.13
CA ASN A 826 5.17 -26.17 -0.11
C ASN A 826 4.02 -25.40 -0.81
N GLN A 827 2.96 -26.08 -1.24
CA GLN A 827 1.73 -25.40 -1.67
C GLN A 827 1.03 -24.81 -0.45
N LYS A 828 0.76 -23.51 -0.49
CA LYS A 828 0.21 -22.82 0.67
C LYS A 828 -0.49 -21.51 0.33
N LEU A 829 -1.48 -21.19 1.17
CA LEU A 829 -2.05 -19.86 1.28
C LEU A 829 -1.23 -19.11 2.34
N ILE A 830 -0.73 -17.93 2.00
CA ILE A 830 -0.05 -17.04 2.95
C ILE A 830 -0.80 -15.72 3.10
N ARG A 831 -0.65 -15.10 4.27
CA ARG A 831 -1.17 -13.77 4.61
C ARG A 831 0.00 -12.89 5.04
N ILE A 832 0.04 -11.68 4.50
CA ILE A 832 1.08 -10.69 4.79
C ILE A 832 0.45 -9.48 5.46
N THR A 833 0.71 -9.32 6.75
CA THR A 833 0.20 -8.22 7.57
C THR A 833 1.25 -7.14 7.75
N TYR A 834 0.81 -5.90 7.91
CA TYR A 834 1.67 -4.81 8.37
C TYR A 834 1.58 -4.71 9.89
N GLU A 835 2.74 -4.69 10.54
CA GLU A 835 2.90 -4.55 12.00
C GLU A 835 3.68 -3.28 12.35
N GLY A 836 3.94 -2.41 11.36
CA GLY A 836 4.55 -1.12 11.61
C GLY A 836 3.58 -0.20 12.36
N GLY A 837 4.17 0.77 13.08
CA GLY A 837 3.41 1.75 13.83
C GLY A 837 2.74 2.81 12.95
N PRO A 838 1.91 3.68 13.53
CA PRO A 838 1.38 4.84 12.82
C PRO A 838 2.50 5.83 12.47
N ALA A 839 2.18 6.82 11.62
CA ALA A 839 3.08 7.91 11.27
C ALA A 839 3.75 8.55 12.51
N THR A 840 5.05 8.80 12.44
CA THR A 840 5.84 9.37 13.54
C THR A 840 6.10 10.86 13.33
N PRO A 841 6.41 11.63 14.40
CA PRO A 841 6.43 11.22 15.80
C PRO A 841 5.03 10.89 16.34
N ALA A 842 4.96 9.90 17.22
CA ALA A 842 3.77 9.63 18.03
C ALA A 842 3.87 10.39 19.36
N PRO A 843 2.75 10.81 19.95
CA PRO A 843 2.74 11.44 21.26
C PRO A 843 3.15 10.43 22.34
N THR A 844 3.98 10.87 23.27
CA THR A 844 4.50 10.10 24.40
C THR A 844 4.18 10.85 25.68
N ALA A 845 3.65 10.13 26.67
CA ALA A 845 3.26 10.69 27.95
C ALA A 845 3.82 9.83 29.08
N SER A 846 4.37 10.46 30.10
CA SER A 846 4.61 9.80 31.38
C SER A 846 4.35 10.75 32.54
N ALA A 847 4.08 10.16 33.70
CA ALA A 847 3.85 10.86 34.96
C ALA A 847 4.72 10.23 36.05
N THR A 848 5.42 11.04 36.82
CA THR A 848 6.22 10.62 37.98
C THR A 848 5.96 11.53 39.17
N PRO A 849 6.16 11.06 40.42
CA PRO A 849 6.15 11.95 41.57
C PRO A 849 7.15 13.08 41.38
N ALA A 850 6.72 14.33 41.58
CA ALA A 850 7.54 15.51 41.33
C ALA A 850 8.74 15.61 42.30
N ALA A 851 8.62 15.01 43.48
CA ALA A 851 9.68 14.85 44.48
C ALA A 851 9.33 13.69 45.44
N GLN A 852 10.32 13.13 46.14
CA GLN A 852 10.14 11.97 47.04
C GLN A 852 9.14 12.20 48.19
N ASN A 853 8.91 13.46 48.60
CA ASN A 853 8.05 13.82 49.72
C ASN A 853 6.80 14.63 49.30
N THR A 854 6.42 14.61 48.01
CA THR A 854 5.21 15.29 47.53
C THR A 854 4.27 14.30 46.84
N PRO A 855 3.66 13.35 47.59
CA PRO A 855 2.94 12.21 47.01
C PRO A 855 1.74 12.60 46.14
N MET A 856 1.20 13.82 46.33
CA MET A 856 0.08 14.35 45.55
C MET A 856 0.51 15.18 44.33
N LYS A 857 1.81 15.50 44.18
CA LYS A 857 2.31 16.36 43.10
C LYS A 857 3.04 15.50 42.08
N MET A 858 2.48 15.46 40.87
CA MET A 858 3.01 14.69 39.76
C MET A 858 3.66 15.62 38.73
N ALA A 859 4.81 15.23 38.22
CA ALA A 859 5.47 15.81 37.06
C ALA A 859 5.09 15.00 35.83
N PHE A 860 4.59 15.69 34.81
CA PHE A 860 4.23 15.11 33.52
C PHE A 860 5.25 15.52 32.49
N THR A 861 5.61 14.59 31.62
CA THR A 861 6.43 14.89 30.45
C THR A 861 5.74 14.42 29.18
N GLY A 862 5.64 15.37 28.25
CA GLY A 862 5.24 15.14 26.86
C GLY A 862 6.44 15.06 25.94
N GLU A 863 7.66 14.98 26.49
CA GLU A 863 8.90 14.90 25.73
C GLU A 863 8.83 13.82 24.66
N ARG A 864 9.47 14.07 23.51
CA ARG A 864 9.50 13.20 22.30
C ARG A 864 8.23 13.21 21.44
N SER A 865 7.13 13.79 21.91
CA SER A 865 5.88 13.83 21.15
C SER A 865 5.92 14.62 19.84
N GLY A 866 6.90 15.51 19.71
CA GLY A 866 6.92 16.51 18.64
C GLY A 866 5.77 17.50 18.78
N GLY A 867 5.16 17.89 17.67
CA GLY A 867 4.08 18.86 17.61
C GLY A 867 4.53 20.30 17.84
N VAL A 868 3.58 21.22 17.79
CA VAL A 868 3.76 22.66 18.02
C VAL A 868 2.86 23.17 19.14
N SER A 869 1.94 22.34 19.65
CA SER A 869 1.05 22.64 20.76
C SER A 869 0.66 21.36 21.52
N TYR A 870 0.39 21.51 22.82
CA TYR A 870 0.12 20.42 23.77
C TYR A 870 -1.12 20.77 24.57
N LYS A 871 -1.90 19.75 24.92
CA LYS A 871 -3.01 19.84 25.87
C LYS A 871 -3.02 18.58 26.74
N TRP A 872 -2.82 18.77 28.03
CA TRP A 872 -3.01 17.77 29.05
C TRP A 872 -4.41 17.90 29.66
N ASP A 873 -5.08 16.77 29.83
CA ASP A 873 -6.20 16.57 30.76
C ASP A 873 -5.71 15.59 31.83
N PHE A 874 -5.78 15.95 33.10
CA PHE A 874 -5.19 15.14 34.18
C PHE A 874 -6.14 14.06 34.73
N GLY A 875 -7.37 13.98 34.20
CA GLY A 875 -8.37 12.99 34.61
C GLY A 875 -9.20 13.40 35.85
N ASP A 876 -8.93 14.58 36.42
CA ASP A 876 -9.66 15.17 37.56
C ASP A 876 -10.40 16.47 37.18
N GLY A 877 -10.45 16.77 35.88
CA GLY A 877 -11.05 17.99 35.32
C GLY A 877 -10.09 19.18 35.19
N ALA A 878 -8.85 19.09 35.72
CA ALA A 878 -7.82 20.08 35.48
C ALA A 878 -7.08 19.83 34.15
N THR A 879 -6.57 20.90 33.54
CA THR A 879 -5.86 20.84 32.25
C THR A 879 -4.61 21.73 32.22
N SER A 880 -3.72 21.48 31.26
CA SER A 880 -2.54 22.31 31.00
C SER A 880 -2.20 22.37 29.52
N THR A 881 -1.59 23.48 29.07
CA THR A 881 -1.07 23.62 27.70
C THR A 881 0.46 23.58 27.62
N LYS A 882 1.15 23.30 28.73
CA LYS A 882 2.61 23.12 28.74
C LYS A 882 2.94 21.71 28.25
N ALA A 883 4.07 21.54 27.57
CA ALA A 883 4.57 20.21 27.19
C ALA A 883 4.87 19.36 28.44
N ASN A 884 5.58 19.95 29.42
CA ASN A 884 6.00 19.28 30.65
C ASN A 884 5.43 19.99 31.90
N PRO A 885 4.13 19.85 32.22
CA PRO A 885 3.55 20.47 33.41
C PRO A 885 3.83 19.70 34.70
N THR A 886 3.66 20.36 35.84
CA THR A 886 3.39 19.67 37.12
C THR A 886 1.93 19.89 37.48
N HIS A 887 1.31 18.89 38.09
CA HIS A 887 -0.06 18.95 38.58
C HIS A 887 -0.15 18.38 39.99
N THR A 888 -1.04 18.92 40.82
CA THR A 888 -1.24 18.44 42.20
C THR A 888 -2.68 17.97 42.34
N TYR A 889 -2.84 16.67 42.58
CA TYR A 889 -4.14 16.04 42.80
C TYR A 889 -4.68 16.38 44.20
N THR A 890 -5.99 16.54 44.31
CA THR A 890 -6.66 16.85 45.59
C THR A 890 -6.93 15.59 46.43
N SER A 891 -6.98 14.42 45.79
CA SER A 891 -7.18 13.13 46.42
C SER A 891 -6.25 12.09 45.83
N GLY A 892 -5.87 11.09 46.62
CA GLY A 892 -5.13 9.93 46.13
C GLY A 892 -6.06 8.93 45.44
N GLY A 893 -5.51 8.21 44.46
CA GLY A 893 -6.24 7.29 43.61
C GLY A 893 -5.55 7.09 42.26
N THR A 894 -6.21 6.34 41.38
CA THR A 894 -5.77 6.13 40.00
C THR A 894 -6.49 7.10 39.09
N TYR A 895 -5.74 7.84 38.29
CA TYR A 895 -6.24 8.77 37.28
C TYR A 895 -5.73 8.38 35.89
N THR A 896 -6.49 8.71 34.85
CA THR A 896 -6.04 8.60 33.46
C THR A 896 -5.76 10.01 32.95
N ALA A 897 -4.48 10.33 32.75
CA ALA A 897 -4.07 11.59 32.15
C ALA A 897 -3.94 11.45 30.63
N THR A 898 -4.57 12.35 29.89
CA THR A 898 -4.62 12.34 28.43
C THR A 898 -3.79 13.50 27.88
N LEU A 899 -2.79 13.21 27.06
CA LEU A 899 -2.01 14.19 26.30
C LEU A 899 -2.50 14.23 24.85
N THR A 900 -2.99 15.39 24.41
CA THR A 900 -3.25 15.70 23.01
C THR A 900 -2.17 16.63 22.44
N VAL A 901 -1.57 16.23 21.32
CA VAL A 901 -0.51 16.97 20.63
C VAL A 901 -1.04 17.42 19.28
N THR A 902 -0.83 18.70 18.96
CA THR A 902 -1.19 19.28 17.65
C THR A 902 0.08 19.58 16.86
N TYR A 903 0.11 19.16 15.60
CA TYR A 903 1.21 19.33 14.67
C TYR A 903 1.01 20.58 13.79
N ALA A 904 2.07 21.01 13.10
CA ALA A 904 2.13 22.26 12.34
C ALA A 904 1.17 22.28 11.14
N ASP A 905 0.84 21.11 10.60
CA ASP A 905 -0.17 20.88 9.56
C ASP A 905 -1.61 20.84 10.11
N GLY A 906 -1.78 20.91 11.43
CA GLY A 906 -3.06 20.85 12.12
C GLY A 906 -3.50 19.43 12.49
N ALA A 907 -2.74 18.39 12.14
CA ALA A 907 -3.01 17.04 12.59
C ALA A 907 -2.94 16.97 14.13
N THR A 908 -3.73 16.09 14.74
CA THR A 908 -3.70 15.84 16.18
C THR A 908 -3.45 14.38 16.47
N ALA A 909 -2.74 14.11 17.57
CA ALA A 909 -2.56 12.76 18.09
C ALA A 909 -2.72 12.79 19.61
N THR A 910 -3.26 11.71 20.16
CA THR A 910 -3.53 11.59 21.60
C THR A 910 -2.87 10.35 22.16
N THR A 911 -2.43 10.43 23.41
CA THR A 911 -1.95 9.30 24.21
C THR A 911 -2.44 9.44 25.65
N GLU A 912 -2.55 8.32 26.36
CA GLU A 912 -3.00 8.27 27.75
C GLU A 912 -1.93 7.64 28.64
N THR A 913 -1.84 8.09 29.88
CA THR A 913 -0.96 7.53 30.89
C THR A 913 -1.72 7.37 32.21
N GLU A 914 -1.57 6.21 32.85
CA GLU A 914 -2.12 5.97 34.17
C GLU A 914 -1.27 6.68 35.22
N VAL A 915 -1.92 7.39 36.14
CA VAL A 915 -1.29 8.15 37.21
C VAL A 915 -1.79 7.60 38.54
N ASN A 916 -0.90 6.91 39.25
CA ASN A 916 -1.17 6.42 40.59
C ASN A 916 -0.67 7.43 41.62
N VAL A 917 -1.62 8.06 42.31
CA VAL A 917 -1.37 9.06 43.34
C VAL A 917 -1.60 8.40 44.69
N GLU A 918 -0.51 8.03 45.36
CA GLU A 918 -0.57 7.27 46.61
C GLU A 918 0.56 7.65 47.57
N CYS A 919 0.35 7.33 48.85
CA CYS A 919 1.35 7.48 49.90
C CYS A 919 1.83 6.09 50.30
N ALA A 920 3.10 5.78 49.99
CA ALA A 920 3.68 4.45 50.21
C ALA A 920 3.70 4.03 51.70
N ALA A 921 3.76 5.00 52.63
CA ALA A 921 3.73 4.77 54.07
C ALA A 921 2.76 5.76 54.74
N PRO A 922 1.45 5.45 54.77
CA PRO A 922 0.43 6.29 55.39
C PRO A 922 0.71 6.62 56.86
N ASP A 923 0.61 7.89 57.26
CA ASP A 923 0.61 8.26 58.67
C ASP A 923 -0.74 7.91 59.31
N THR A 924 -0.71 6.93 60.21
CA THR A 924 -1.91 6.39 60.88
C THR A 924 -2.27 7.11 62.18
N ARG A 925 -1.58 8.20 62.54
CA ARG A 925 -1.92 8.99 63.74
C ARG A 925 -3.32 9.60 63.62
N PRO A 926 -4.06 9.73 64.74
CA PRO A 926 -5.44 10.23 64.72
C PRO A 926 -5.55 11.74 64.44
N THR A 927 -4.48 12.51 64.69
CA THR A 927 -4.43 13.95 64.48
C THR A 927 -3.19 14.36 63.69
N VAL A 928 -3.33 15.46 62.95
CA VAL A 928 -2.23 16.08 62.20
C VAL A 928 -1.22 16.64 63.19
N ARG A 929 0.06 16.37 62.93
CA ARG A 929 1.22 16.70 63.75
C ARG A 929 2.22 17.50 62.91
N LEU A 930 2.83 18.51 63.52
CA LEU A 930 3.99 19.20 62.97
C LEU A 930 5.18 18.81 63.88
N ARG A 931 5.95 17.81 63.47
CA ARG A 931 6.90 17.07 64.32
C ARG A 931 6.23 16.58 65.61
N ASP A 932 6.70 17.03 66.76
CA ASP A 932 6.14 16.65 68.06
C ASP A 932 4.84 17.40 68.40
N THR A 933 4.49 18.46 67.66
CA THR A 933 3.34 19.33 67.98
C THR A 933 2.04 18.76 67.44
N ASP A 934 1.11 18.38 68.33
CA ASP A 934 -0.27 18.05 67.96
C ASP A 934 -1.05 19.32 67.57
N THR A 935 -1.61 19.33 66.36
CA THR A 935 -2.43 20.46 65.91
C THR A 935 -3.87 20.39 66.43
N GLY A 936 -4.32 19.21 66.88
CA GLY A 936 -5.70 18.91 67.24
C GLY A 936 -6.67 18.81 66.05
N VAL A 937 -6.17 18.88 64.82
CA VAL A 937 -6.95 18.65 63.60
C VAL A 937 -6.97 17.15 63.29
N ALA A 938 -8.13 16.59 62.97
CA ALA A 938 -8.24 15.18 62.65
C ALA A 938 -7.43 14.84 61.38
N ASN A 939 -6.69 13.73 61.41
CA ASN A 939 -5.90 13.29 60.27
C ASN A 939 -6.77 12.53 59.26
N HIS A 940 -7.49 13.28 58.41
CA HIS A 940 -8.40 12.70 57.44
C HIS A 940 -7.66 11.92 56.34
N GLN A 941 -8.25 10.80 55.91
CA GLN A 941 -7.83 10.05 54.74
C GLN A 941 -8.17 10.84 53.46
N LEU A 942 -7.24 10.88 52.53
CA LEU A 942 -7.29 11.62 51.28
C LEU A 942 -7.43 10.71 50.05
N GLY A 943 -7.51 9.38 50.24
CA GLY A 943 -7.47 8.39 49.16
C GLY A 943 -6.05 7.92 48.84
N GLY A 944 -5.89 6.77 48.16
CA GLY A 944 -4.56 6.20 47.83
C GLY A 944 -3.66 5.96 49.04
N GLY A 945 -4.24 5.72 50.22
CA GLY A 945 -3.51 5.61 51.49
C GLY A 945 -3.00 6.93 52.07
N CYS A 946 -3.12 8.06 51.38
CA CYS A 946 -2.64 9.34 51.91
C CYS A 946 -3.52 9.89 53.02
N THR A 947 -2.92 10.57 53.98
CA THR A 947 -3.59 11.36 55.02
C THR A 947 -3.18 12.83 54.97
N ILE A 948 -3.88 13.72 55.68
CA ILE A 948 -3.47 15.13 55.79
C ILE A 948 -2.04 15.24 56.31
N ASN A 949 -1.66 14.37 57.25
CA ASN A 949 -0.33 14.42 57.85
C ASN A 949 0.78 14.03 56.86
N ASP A 950 0.49 13.13 55.91
CA ASP A 950 1.43 12.78 54.84
C ASP A 950 1.68 13.93 53.85
N LEU A 951 0.81 14.94 53.84
CA LEU A 951 0.98 16.15 53.05
C LEU A 951 1.71 17.27 53.80
N ILE A 952 2.07 17.08 55.07
CA ILE A 952 2.85 18.04 55.83
C ILE A 952 4.33 17.68 55.66
N ASP A 953 5.08 18.49 54.93
CA ASP A 953 6.54 18.35 54.84
C ASP A 953 7.24 19.07 56.01
N ASP A 954 7.22 18.44 57.19
CA ASP A 954 7.85 18.93 58.42
C ASP A 954 9.28 18.40 58.66
N GLU A 955 9.73 17.49 57.80
CA GLU A 955 11.03 16.81 57.87
C GLU A 955 12.09 17.45 56.95
N SER A 956 11.68 18.17 55.90
CA SER A 956 12.59 18.78 54.93
C SER A 956 13.23 20.09 55.41
N ASP A 957 14.27 20.51 54.69
CA ASP A 957 15.03 21.73 54.99
C ASP A 957 14.32 22.96 54.42
N TRP A 958 13.79 23.82 55.31
CA TRP A 958 13.10 25.05 54.95
C TRP A 958 14.04 26.25 54.99
N SER A 959 14.01 27.10 53.95
CA SER A 959 14.85 28.30 53.82
C SER A 959 14.69 29.27 54.99
N ASP A 960 13.47 29.37 55.51
CA ASP A 960 13.10 30.16 56.67
C ASP A 960 11.72 29.72 57.18
N HIS A 961 11.42 30.11 58.42
CA HIS A 961 10.17 29.76 59.10
C HIS A 961 8.93 30.32 58.38
N GLY A 962 9.04 31.50 57.77
CA GLY A 962 7.94 32.11 57.04
C GLY A 962 7.51 31.26 55.84
N THR A 963 8.48 30.67 55.14
CA THR A 963 8.24 29.79 53.99
C THR A 963 7.49 28.50 54.39
N PHE A 964 7.86 27.86 55.50
CA PHE A 964 7.11 26.71 56.04
C PHE A 964 5.67 27.08 56.44
N VAL A 965 5.50 28.20 57.14
CA VAL A 965 4.17 28.67 57.57
C VAL A 965 3.28 28.98 56.38
N SER A 966 3.84 29.58 55.32
CA SER A 966 3.12 29.83 54.07
C SER A 966 2.66 28.53 53.43
N TYR A 967 3.54 27.54 53.33
CA TYR A 967 3.22 26.23 52.78
C TYR A 967 2.07 25.53 53.50
N VAL A 968 2.12 25.45 54.84
CA VAL A 968 1.03 24.84 55.63
C VAL A 968 -0.26 25.66 55.49
N GLY A 969 -0.16 26.98 55.38
CA GLY A 969 -1.28 27.88 55.11
C GLY A 969 -1.97 27.56 53.78
N GLU A 970 -1.20 27.42 52.71
CA GLU A 970 -1.69 27.07 51.37
C GLU A 970 -2.32 25.68 51.33
N LEU A 971 -1.70 24.69 51.99
CA LEU A 971 -2.26 23.35 52.14
C LEU A 971 -3.60 23.39 52.88
N ALA A 972 -3.68 24.09 54.00
CA ALA A 972 -4.89 24.20 54.80
C ALA A 972 -6.02 24.95 54.05
N ASP A 973 -5.67 25.95 53.23
CA ASP A 973 -6.61 26.62 52.34
C ASP A 973 -7.20 25.67 51.30
N ARG A 974 -6.36 24.82 50.70
CA ARG A 974 -6.77 23.80 49.74
C ARG A 974 -7.70 22.78 50.37
N LEU A 975 -7.28 22.17 51.48
CA LEU A 975 -8.09 21.17 52.20
C LEU A 975 -9.45 21.72 52.63
N LYS A 976 -9.52 23.01 52.99
CA LYS A 976 -10.79 23.67 53.31
C LYS A 976 -11.67 23.86 52.07
N LYS A 977 -11.07 24.31 50.96
CA LYS A 977 -11.78 24.50 49.69
C LYS A 977 -12.38 23.19 49.20
N ASP A 978 -11.66 22.09 49.40
CA ASP A 978 -12.07 20.74 49.01
C ASP A 978 -13.05 20.09 50.02
N GLY A 979 -13.42 20.81 51.10
CA GLY A 979 -14.38 20.36 52.09
C GLY A 979 -13.85 19.30 53.08
N ILE A 980 -12.54 19.02 53.04
CA ILE A 980 -11.89 18.01 53.88
C ILE A 980 -11.76 18.50 55.33
N ILE A 981 -11.48 19.80 55.52
CA ILE A 981 -11.39 20.43 56.85
C ILE A 981 -12.27 21.67 56.94
N SER A 982 -12.73 21.99 58.15
CA SER A 982 -13.50 23.20 58.43
C SER A 982 -12.63 24.46 58.44
N GLY A 983 -13.28 25.64 58.38
CA GLY A 983 -12.59 26.92 58.58
C GLY A 983 -11.90 27.05 59.95
N ARG A 984 -12.42 26.35 60.97
CA ARG A 984 -11.81 26.30 62.32
C ARG A 984 -10.52 25.49 62.30
N GLU A 985 -10.53 24.32 61.68
CA GLU A 985 -9.38 23.42 61.55
C GLU A 985 -8.28 24.03 60.68
N LYS A 986 -8.64 24.71 59.58
CA LYS A 986 -7.68 25.55 58.83
C LYS A 986 -6.93 26.50 59.77
N GLY A 987 -7.68 27.24 60.59
CA GLY A 987 -7.08 28.17 61.56
C GLY A 987 -6.22 27.46 62.62
N MET A 988 -6.54 26.22 62.99
CA MET A 988 -5.72 25.41 63.91
C MET A 988 -4.39 25.01 63.27
N LEU A 989 -4.41 24.52 62.03
CA LEU A 989 -3.19 24.20 61.27
C LEU A 989 -2.29 25.43 61.10
N SER A 990 -2.83 26.57 60.65
CA SER A 990 -2.03 27.78 60.45
C SER A 990 -1.44 28.32 61.78
N ARG A 991 -2.17 28.23 62.89
CA ARG A 991 -1.64 28.62 64.23
C ARG A 991 -0.62 27.61 64.77
N ALA A 992 -0.76 26.33 64.45
CA ALA A 992 0.24 25.33 64.81
C ALA A 992 1.53 25.56 64.03
N ALA A 993 1.44 25.80 62.72
CA ALA A 993 2.59 26.12 61.87
C ALA A 993 3.31 27.38 62.35
N GLY A 994 2.60 28.47 62.62
CA GLY A 994 3.22 29.71 63.12
C GLY A 994 3.86 29.59 64.52
N ARG A 995 3.54 28.53 65.27
CA ARG A 995 4.14 28.25 66.59
C ARG A 995 5.25 27.21 66.53
N SER A 996 5.38 26.45 65.43
CA SER A 996 6.41 25.43 65.29
C SER A 996 7.81 26.05 65.26
N ASP A 997 8.81 25.21 65.47
CA ASP A 997 10.22 25.58 65.37
C ASP A 997 10.81 25.31 63.96
N ILE A 998 10.07 24.62 63.09
CA ILE A 998 10.47 24.22 61.73
C ILE A 998 10.85 25.46 60.90
N GLY A 999 12.04 25.44 60.30
CA GLY A 999 12.57 26.56 59.48
C GLY A 999 13.16 27.72 60.28
N LYS A 1000 13.24 27.64 61.63
CA LYS A 1000 14.00 28.62 62.46
C LYS A 1000 15.49 28.28 62.47
N LYS A 1001 16.32 29.24 62.92
CA LYS A 1001 17.80 29.28 62.78
C LYS A 1001 18.58 28.03 63.27
N ASP A 1002 17.98 27.18 64.11
CA ASP A 1002 18.56 25.94 64.64
C ASP A 1002 17.76 24.68 64.25
N ASN A 1003 16.79 24.81 63.32
CA ASN A 1003 15.79 23.80 63.00
C ASN A 1003 15.40 23.78 61.51
N THR A 1004 16.38 24.06 60.64
CA THR A 1004 16.25 24.09 59.17
C THR A 1004 16.28 22.70 58.53
N GLY A 1005 15.88 21.66 59.26
CA GLY A 1005 15.73 20.27 58.77
C GLY A 1005 16.94 19.35 59.03
N ARG A 1006 16.60 18.08 59.30
CA ARG A 1006 17.39 16.95 59.83
C ARG A 1006 18.25 17.20 61.09
N THR A 1007 17.68 16.96 62.28
CA THR A 1007 18.49 16.66 63.48
C THR A 1007 19.13 15.28 63.35
N GLY A 1008 20.46 15.20 63.42
CA GLY A 1008 21.19 13.95 63.41
C GLY A 1008 20.72 12.99 64.51
N GLY A 1009 20.18 11.84 64.13
CA GLY A 1009 19.70 10.81 65.04
C GLY A 1009 19.63 9.46 64.35
N THR A 1010 20.60 8.61 64.62
CA THR A 1010 20.65 7.19 64.26
C THR A 1010 19.53 6.41 64.96
N GLY A 1011 18.55 5.88 64.22
CA GLY A 1011 17.56 4.91 64.69
C GLY A 1011 16.71 4.37 63.53
N PRO A 1012 16.39 3.06 63.48
CA PRO A 1012 15.83 2.44 62.28
C PRO A 1012 14.32 2.72 62.15
N ARG A 1013 13.89 3.04 60.93
CA ARG A 1013 12.53 2.80 60.41
C ARG A 1013 12.63 2.32 58.98
#